data_AF-A0A1V5ZT41-F1
#
_entry.id   AF-A0A1V5ZT41-F1
#
_cell.length_a   1.000
_cell.length_b   1.000
_cell.length_c   1.000
_cell.angle_alpha   90.00
_cell.angle_beta   90.00
_cell.angle_gamma   90.00
#
_symmetry.space_group_name_H-M   'P 1'
#
loop_
_entity.id
_entity.type
_entity.pdbx_description
1 polymer ?
#
loop_
_entity_poly.entity_id
_entity_poly.type
_entity_poly.pdbx_seq_one_letter_code
_entity_poly.pdbx_strand_id
1 'polypeptide(L)'
;MKAPLKVTISPSHPLLILMSPGGPSAEMAAQGFRDEEAVMVRCWELLDDEVKPYTTVHFGATRGDNFAHADRLLKAAQAAGIPVTLQTQTDNANIQDAMPPETARRFLDRYPCIVGLQIDEASQRTFVNHGGGPEYSMGRNARYARDIIRLAAEYGCFMSWQLMRDNWAAIGCSADNEALYDAICEHSEYVIPMHEMNCEFSKFINHLACMGLWLTGATQQWGIEAQSWYWYDCGYNKPGTCEPGTLEMPGELYAIMFLLGVSAGASVFSVEPPTDNWPGLGHWRFTEWIAPVFKRLIREHLIPSREEVLAATPLAYHLPRCERPVDYHKVLADLDFDHGEGRLIRATYGVFDRARDAEFIPNNPRYGWIPVLPAKTPESLLSRFPRVIRPGDIQSVEEARNVAEEEFPLVDRGQAWSVKAGRLLFAVNTHENWYVPESVKLSVPLRPDGVRLEDAGAAVLLRWNRHPGDRAYRVWRLREGVERCLTAEPIQETEYRIPELAGNDSYSVSAITDATEPVSGTLHLHQFLLFDCRESRRSEWTSLSGESEEHFRIGESLPVETDEIARAEARARQCSPVEDLASPQVAKNDPWARQKREVIETMVGWKSAVESEEISRIMAFYAEDYREADGRTRETVEVAFRNLFRRYVMDRFEPFIEEWGAVPGWQFPALRLLIREWGEISSQAVEVSAIAHLWAGGGPELEPSDMIIIPFGRPSLITMAWKWTSGGWKLATTTPPFLQVEDTAVFRFRYQGW
;
A
#
# COMPACT_ATOMS: atom_id res chain seq x y z
N MET A 1 18.94 29.21 -10.30
CA MET A 1 19.16 29.56 -8.88
C MET A 1 18.07 28.86 -8.09
N LYS A 2 18.40 28.14 -7.01
CA LYS A 2 17.40 27.41 -6.20
C LYS A 2 16.78 28.36 -5.18
N ALA A 3 15.46 28.35 -5.02
CA ALA A 3 14.75 29.13 -4.01
C ALA A 3 14.43 28.26 -2.79
N PRO A 4 14.49 28.78 -1.55
CA PRO A 4 14.14 27.99 -0.36
C PRO A 4 12.73 27.39 -0.47
N LEU A 5 12.53 26.20 0.10
CA LEU A 5 11.19 25.60 0.17
C LEU A 5 10.18 26.55 0.83
N LYS A 6 9.01 26.68 0.19
CA LYS A 6 7.89 27.49 0.69
C LYS A 6 7.22 26.90 1.93
N VAL A 7 7.38 25.59 2.14
CA VAL A 7 6.83 24.84 3.28
C VAL A 7 7.94 24.06 3.97
N THR A 8 7.80 23.87 5.28
CA THR A 8 8.72 23.02 6.04
C THR A 8 8.25 21.58 5.94
N ILE A 9 9.15 20.63 5.68
CA ILE A 9 8.82 19.20 5.65
C ILE A 9 9.91 18.44 6.40
N SER A 10 9.51 17.72 7.45
CA SER A 10 10.41 16.92 8.29
C SER A 10 9.63 15.89 9.12
N PRO A 11 10.27 14.93 9.78
CA PRO A 11 9.61 14.07 10.76
C PRO A 11 8.86 14.83 11.88
N SER A 12 9.33 16.03 12.26
CA SER A 12 8.66 16.91 13.22
C SER A 12 7.62 17.86 12.62
N HIS A 13 7.57 17.93 11.28
CA HIS A 13 6.63 18.74 10.53
C HIS A 13 6.20 17.96 9.28
N PRO A 14 5.45 16.85 9.47
CA PRO A 14 5.03 16.01 8.35
C PRO A 14 4.08 16.78 7.42
N LEU A 15 3.95 16.34 6.18
CA LEU A 15 3.07 16.94 5.19
C LEU A 15 1.90 16.00 4.87
N LEU A 16 0.69 16.55 4.83
CA LEU A 16 -0.54 15.89 4.38
C LEU A 16 -1.05 16.57 3.10
N ILE A 17 -1.24 15.80 2.04
CA ILE A 17 -1.74 16.26 0.74
C ILE A 17 -3.15 15.69 0.59
N LEU A 18 -4.16 16.55 0.46
CA LEU A 18 -5.55 16.14 0.33
C LEU A 18 -6.09 16.51 -1.06
N MET A 19 -6.55 15.52 -1.82
CA MET A 19 -7.17 15.76 -3.11
C MET A 19 -8.42 16.65 -2.96
N SER A 20 -8.57 17.64 -3.82
CA SER A 20 -9.67 18.62 -3.84
C SER A 20 -11.03 17.92 -3.84
N PRO A 21 -12.03 18.45 -3.12
CA PRO A 21 -13.38 17.88 -3.11
C PRO A 21 -14.03 17.80 -4.49
N GLY A 22 -13.53 18.49 -5.52
CA GLY A 22 -13.97 18.31 -6.91
C GLY A 22 -12.97 17.54 -7.77
N GLY A 23 -13.17 16.23 -7.86
CA GLY A 23 -12.57 15.36 -8.88
C GLY A 23 -13.68 14.73 -9.75
N PRO A 24 -13.36 14.08 -10.87
CA PRO A 24 -14.35 13.55 -11.81
C PRO A 24 -14.98 12.26 -11.29
N SER A 25 -15.77 12.32 -10.22
CA SER A 25 -16.73 11.25 -9.95
C SER A 25 -18.02 11.53 -10.74
N ALA A 26 -18.52 10.49 -11.43
CA ALA A 26 -19.74 10.58 -12.24
C ALA A 26 -20.96 11.06 -11.43
N GLU A 27 -20.97 10.82 -10.11
CA GLU A 27 -22.01 11.29 -9.20
C GLU A 27 -21.94 12.80 -8.93
N MET A 28 -20.74 13.39 -8.82
CA MET A 28 -20.60 14.83 -8.63
C MET A 28 -20.88 15.58 -9.94
N ALA A 29 -20.43 15.06 -11.09
CA ALA A 29 -20.78 15.64 -12.39
C ALA A 29 -22.31 15.62 -12.66
N ALA A 30 -23.01 14.55 -12.28
CA ALA A 30 -24.46 14.42 -12.43
C ALA A 30 -25.27 15.40 -11.55
N GLN A 31 -24.67 15.94 -10.50
CA GLN A 31 -25.29 16.88 -9.56
C GLN A 31 -25.03 18.37 -9.89
N GLY A 32 -24.31 18.66 -10.98
CA GLY A 32 -24.18 20.03 -11.49
C GLY A 32 -23.39 20.97 -10.57
N PHE A 33 -22.25 20.53 -10.06
CA PHE A 33 -21.34 21.34 -9.23
C PHE A 33 -20.86 22.59 -9.98
N ARG A 34 -21.60 23.70 -9.79
CA ARG A 34 -21.29 25.02 -10.32
C ARG A 34 -20.39 25.86 -9.39
N ASP A 35 -19.99 25.33 -8.22
CA ASP A 35 -19.33 26.09 -7.13
C ASP A 35 -18.19 25.32 -6.42
N GLU A 36 -17.38 24.56 -7.14
CA GLU A 36 -16.28 23.77 -6.57
C GLU A 36 -15.28 24.63 -5.78
N GLU A 37 -14.97 25.84 -6.27
CA GLU A 37 -14.12 26.81 -5.58
C GLU A 37 -14.62 27.10 -4.16
N ALA A 38 -15.93 27.28 -4.00
CA ALA A 38 -16.54 27.58 -2.72
C ALA A 38 -16.59 26.33 -1.81
N VAL A 39 -16.74 25.14 -2.39
CA VAL A 39 -16.67 23.87 -1.64
C VAL A 39 -15.26 23.67 -1.08
N MET A 40 -14.22 23.86 -1.89
CA MET A 40 -12.82 23.76 -1.46
C MET A 40 -12.53 24.71 -0.29
N VAL A 41 -12.94 25.98 -0.38
CA VAL A 41 -12.74 26.96 0.70
C VAL A 41 -13.46 26.54 1.99
N ARG A 42 -14.73 26.13 1.91
CA ARG A 42 -15.47 25.65 3.09
C ARG A 42 -14.84 24.41 3.72
N CYS A 43 -14.39 23.47 2.90
CA CYS A 43 -13.73 22.25 3.39
C CYS A 43 -12.41 22.59 4.11
N TRP A 44 -11.63 23.53 3.55
CA TRP A 44 -10.43 24.04 4.21
C TRP A 44 -10.73 24.71 5.55
N GLU A 45 -11.78 25.55 5.62
CA GLU A 45 -12.19 26.19 6.88
C GLU A 45 -12.58 25.18 7.97
N LEU A 46 -13.19 24.06 7.58
CA LEU A 46 -13.60 22.97 8.48
C LEU A 46 -12.45 22.07 8.94
N LEU A 47 -11.29 22.12 8.28
CA LEU A 47 -10.14 21.33 8.68
C LEU A 47 -9.63 21.77 10.05
N ASP A 48 -9.33 20.79 10.91
CA ASP A 48 -8.84 20.99 12.26
C ASP A 48 -7.57 21.88 12.29
N ASP A 49 -7.53 22.87 13.18
CA ASP A 49 -6.44 23.86 13.26
C ASP A 49 -5.09 23.24 13.67
N GLU A 50 -5.07 22.05 14.26
CA GLU A 50 -3.84 21.29 14.53
C GLU A 50 -3.29 20.60 13.28
N VAL A 51 -4.17 20.21 12.34
CA VAL A 51 -3.80 19.50 11.11
C VAL A 51 -3.50 20.48 9.98
N LYS A 52 -4.30 21.55 9.87
CA LYS A 52 -4.23 22.58 8.81
C LYS A 52 -2.82 23.13 8.51
N PRO A 53 -1.93 23.41 9.49
CA PRO A 53 -0.57 23.89 9.23
C PRO A 53 0.33 22.90 8.47
N TYR A 54 -0.05 21.62 8.48
CA TYR A 54 0.69 20.51 7.87
C TYR A 54 0.06 20.07 6.54
N THR A 55 -0.95 20.79 6.03
CA THR A 55 -1.80 20.31 4.93
C THR A 55 -1.69 21.16 3.68
N THR A 56 -1.75 20.52 2.51
CA THR A 56 -1.97 21.16 1.20
C THR A 56 -3.18 20.55 0.51
N VAL A 57 -3.82 21.32 -0.37
CA VAL A 57 -4.91 20.83 -1.23
C VAL A 57 -4.37 20.55 -2.63
N HIS A 58 -4.62 19.34 -3.14
CA HIS A 58 -4.17 18.86 -4.43
C HIS A 58 -5.28 18.89 -5.49
N PHE A 59 -4.99 19.34 -6.71
CA PHE A 59 -5.85 19.08 -7.89
C PHE A 59 -5.05 19.11 -9.20
N GLY A 60 -5.61 18.42 -10.20
CA GLY A 60 -5.02 18.25 -11.53
C GLY A 60 -5.21 19.42 -12.48
N ALA A 61 -4.17 19.73 -13.24
CA ALA A 61 -4.20 20.69 -14.34
C ALA A 61 -3.49 20.14 -15.58
N THR A 62 -3.78 18.89 -15.95
CA THR A 62 -2.98 18.13 -16.94
C THR A 62 -3.24 18.51 -18.40
N ARG A 63 -4.49 18.77 -18.83
CA ARG A 63 -4.83 18.95 -20.26
C ARG A 63 -5.97 19.94 -20.56
N GLY A 64 -5.87 20.62 -21.70
CA GLY A 64 -6.98 21.34 -22.35
C GLY A 64 -7.79 22.26 -21.43
N ASP A 65 -9.09 22.01 -21.33
CA ASP A 65 -10.03 22.77 -20.48
C ASP A 65 -9.70 22.72 -18.99
N ASN A 66 -8.85 21.78 -18.53
CA ASN A 66 -8.38 21.71 -17.15
C ASN A 66 -7.56 22.94 -16.75
N PHE A 67 -6.92 23.67 -17.68
CA PHE A 67 -6.15 24.87 -17.32
C PHE A 67 -7.06 26.02 -16.87
N ALA A 68 -8.20 26.22 -17.54
CA ALA A 68 -9.15 27.26 -17.14
C ALA A 68 -9.83 26.89 -15.81
N HIS A 69 -10.09 25.60 -15.60
CA HIS A 69 -10.59 25.08 -14.34
C HIS A 69 -9.57 25.30 -13.20
N ALA A 70 -8.31 24.93 -13.38
CA ALA A 70 -7.23 25.17 -12.43
C ALA A 70 -7.04 26.66 -12.12
N ASP A 71 -7.10 27.55 -13.13
CA ASP A 71 -7.01 29.00 -12.94
C ASP A 71 -8.13 29.54 -12.02
N ARG A 72 -9.33 28.94 -12.06
CA ARG A 72 -10.42 29.31 -11.15
C ARG A 72 -10.16 28.85 -9.71
N LEU A 73 -9.81 27.58 -9.53
CA LEU A 73 -9.49 27.02 -8.21
C LEU A 73 -8.32 27.75 -7.55
N LEU A 74 -7.24 28.00 -8.31
CA LEU A 74 -6.05 28.71 -7.82
C LEU A 74 -6.35 30.14 -7.34
N LYS A 75 -7.24 30.88 -8.04
CA LYS A 75 -7.69 32.21 -7.57
C LYS A 75 -8.40 32.13 -6.22
N ALA A 76 -9.29 31.16 -6.07
CA ALA A 76 -10.04 30.97 -4.83
C ALA A 76 -9.11 30.53 -3.68
N ALA A 77 -8.23 29.55 -3.94
CA ALA A 77 -7.22 29.10 -3.00
C ALA A 77 -6.32 30.25 -2.53
N GLN A 78 -5.81 31.07 -3.46
CA GLN A 78 -4.99 32.22 -3.11
C GLN A 78 -5.74 33.26 -2.27
N ALA A 79 -6.99 33.57 -2.62
CA ALA A 79 -7.80 34.50 -1.85
C ALA A 79 -8.09 34.01 -0.42
N ALA A 80 -8.22 32.70 -0.24
CA ALA A 80 -8.48 32.05 1.04
C ALA A 80 -7.20 31.62 1.81
N GLY A 81 -6.00 31.84 1.24
CA GLY A 81 -4.73 31.43 1.86
C GLY A 81 -4.49 29.92 1.91
N ILE A 82 -5.10 29.16 0.99
CA ILE A 82 -4.97 27.70 0.91
C ILE A 82 -3.68 27.35 0.16
N PRO A 83 -2.75 26.60 0.76
CA PRO A 83 -1.57 26.11 0.05
C PRO A 83 -1.94 24.97 -0.90
N VAL A 84 -1.48 25.06 -2.15
CA VAL A 84 -1.86 24.16 -3.24
C VAL A 84 -0.68 23.30 -3.71
N THR A 85 -0.97 22.02 -3.94
CA THR A 85 -0.14 21.09 -4.69
C THR A 85 -0.76 20.90 -6.07
N LEU A 86 -0.08 21.34 -7.13
CA LEU A 86 -0.63 21.33 -8.49
C LEU A 86 -0.12 20.11 -9.26
N GLN A 87 -1.00 19.18 -9.62
CA GLN A 87 -0.61 18.02 -10.45
C GLN A 87 -0.46 18.42 -11.92
N THR A 88 0.70 18.07 -12.45
CA THR A 88 1.17 18.44 -13.78
C THR A 88 1.23 17.25 -14.75
N GLN A 89 1.17 16.01 -14.25
CA GLN A 89 1.12 14.79 -15.06
C GLN A 89 0.38 13.66 -14.31
N THR A 90 -0.31 12.77 -15.04
CA THR A 90 -1.01 11.56 -14.55
C THR A 90 -0.59 10.28 -15.34
N ASP A 91 -1.37 9.20 -15.27
CA ASP A 91 -1.12 7.79 -15.65
C ASP A 91 -0.74 7.48 -17.11
N ASN A 92 -0.72 8.49 -17.98
CA ASN A 92 -0.46 8.38 -19.41
C ASN A 92 -1.47 7.52 -20.19
N ALA A 93 -2.69 7.30 -19.68
CA ALA A 93 -3.77 6.71 -20.48
C ALA A 93 -4.02 7.50 -21.79
N ASN A 94 -3.60 8.77 -21.84
CA ASN A 94 -3.60 9.61 -23.03
C ASN A 94 -2.23 10.33 -23.21
N ILE A 95 -1.77 10.41 -24.47
CA ILE A 95 -0.53 11.08 -24.88
C ILE A 95 -0.48 12.59 -24.53
N GLN A 96 -1.61 13.19 -24.14
CA GLN A 96 -1.74 14.60 -23.74
C GLN A 96 -1.86 14.81 -22.22
N ASP A 97 -1.53 13.81 -21.40
CA ASP A 97 -1.74 13.86 -19.94
C ASP A 97 -0.63 14.58 -19.15
N ALA A 98 0.21 15.37 -19.82
CA ALA A 98 1.24 16.20 -19.20
C ALA A 98 1.05 17.69 -19.55
N MET A 99 1.10 18.56 -18.54
CA MET A 99 1.06 20.01 -18.69
C MET A 99 2.36 20.50 -19.36
N PRO A 100 2.32 21.36 -20.39
CA PRO A 100 3.54 21.96 -20.92
C PRO A 100 4.32 22.73 -19.82
N PRO A 101 5.65 22.56 -19.68
CA PRO A 101 6.42 23.22 -18.60
C PRO A 101 6.28 24.75 -18.56
N GLU A 102 6.14 25.40 -19.72
CA GLU A 102 5.88 26.85 -19.79
C GLU A 102 4.50 27.22 -19.22
N THR A 103 3.51 26.34 -19.33
CA THR A 103 2.22 26.55 -18.67
C THR A 103 2.35 26.43 -17.15
N ALA A 104 3.11 25.44 -16.66
CA ALA A 104 3.39 25.29 -15.23
C ALA A 104 4.09 26.55 -14.68
N ARG A 105 5.10 27.05 -15.39
CA ARG A 105 5.80 28.29 -15.07
C ARG A 105 4.86 29.49 -14.93
N ARG A 106 3.94 29.69 -15.89
CA ARG A 106 2.95 30.78 -15.82
C ARG A 106 2.03 30.67 -14.60
N PHE A 107 1.63 29.46 -14.21
CA PHE A 107 0.84 29.27 -13.00
C PHE A 107 1.65 29.63 -11.75
N LEU A 108 2.90 29.18 -11.67
CA LEU A 108 3.80 29.48 -10.56
C LEU A 108 4.10 30.99 -10.42
N ASP A 109 4.29 31.69 -11.53
CA ASP A 109 4.48 33.15 -11.54
C ASP A 109 3.25 33.90 -11.03
N ARG A 110 2.04 33.38 -11.33
CA ARG A 110 0.77 34.06 -11.05
C ARG A 110 0.21 33.73 -9.66
N TYR A 111 0.46 32.54 -9.16
CA TYR A 111 -0.18 32.01 -7.96
C TYR A 111 0.86 31.55 -6.91
N PRO A 112 1.37 32.47 -6.08
CA PRO A 112 2.22 32.14 -4.94
C PRO A 112 1.69 31.05 -3.99
N CYS A 113 0.37 30.85 -3.91
CA CYS A 113 -0.26 29.78 -3.12
C CYS A 113 0.13 28.37 -3.58
N ILE A 114 0.66 28.21 -4.80
CA ILE A 114 1.25 26.93 -5.25
C ILE A 114 2.54 26.71 -4.46
N VAL A 115 2.53 25.73 -3.57
CA VAL A 115 3.68 25.34 -2.74
C VAL A 115 4.24 23.97 -3.12
N GLY A 116 3.49 23.18 -3.88
CA GLY A 116 3.89 21.88 -4.38
C GLY A 116 3.53 21.71 -5.86
N LEU A 117 4.32 20.91 -6.57
CA LEU A 117 3.98 20.31 -7.85
C LEU A 117 3.80 18.80 -7.66
N GLN A 118 3.07 18.16 -8.55
CA GLN A 118 2.84 16.72 -8.48
C GLN A 118 2.90 16.03 -9.85
N ILE A 119 3.44 14.80 -9.87
CA ILE A 119 3.42 13.86 -10.98
C ILE A 119 2.95 12.53 -10.43
N ASP A 120 1.92 11.95 -11.04
CA ASP A 120 1.30 10.71 -10.56
C ASP A 120 1.30 9.66 -11.66
N GLU A 121 1.40 8.39 -11.26
CA GLU A 121 1.15 7.20 -12.07
C GLU A 121 2.00 7.06 -13.35
N ALA A 122 2.94 7.98 -13.59
CA ALA A 122 3.66 8.05 -14.84
C ALA A 122 4.87 7.09 -14.86
N SER A 123 4.77 5.99 -15.62
CA SER A 123 5.84 5.00 -15.76
C SER A 123 7.21 5.61 -16.09
N GLN A 124 8.25 5.14 -15.41
CA GLN A 124 9.65 5.56 -15.54
C GLN A 124 10.58 4.39 -15.93
N ARG A 125 10.03 3.22 -16.28
CA ARG A 125 10.79 2.04 -16.70
C ARG A 125 11.31 2.24 -18.12
N THR A 126 12.60 2.54 -18.26
CA THR A 126 13.26 2.65 -19.57
C THR A 126 14.56 1.86 -19.55
N PHE A 127 14.74 0.92 -20.48
CA PHE A 127 15.92 0.05 -20.60
C PHE A 127 16.26 -0.19 -22.08
N VAL A 128 16.40 0.88 -22.85
CA VAL A 128 16.62 0.89 -24.30
C VAL A 128 18.11 0.78 -24.64
N ASN A 129 19.01 1.35 -23.81
CA ASN A 129 20.45 1.41 -24.06
C ASN A 129 20.83 1.99 -25.45
N HIS A 130 20.34 3.20 -25.74
CA HIS A 130 20.64 3.86 -27.01
C HIS A 130 22.13 4.24 -27.10
N GLY A 131 22.83 3.80 -28.15
CA GLY A 131 24.27 4.06 -28.33
C GLY A 131 24.68 5.54 -28.45
N GLY A 132 23.70 6.45 -28.57
CA GLY A 132 23.88 7.91 -28.50
C GLY A 132 24.04 8.48 -27.09
N GLY A 133 23.91 7.66 -26.05
CA GLY A 133 24.05 8.06 -24.63
C GLY A 133 22.74 8.45 -23.94
N PRO A 134 22.79 8.76 -22.62
CA PRO A 134 21.62 8.85 -21.75
C PRO A 134 20.54 9.85 -22.19
N GLU A 135 20.91 10.99 -22.79
CA GLU A 135 19.90 11.97 -23.26
C GLU A 135 19.01 11.43 -24.39
N TYR A 136 19.54 10.52 -25.20
CA TYR A 136 18.82 9.90 -26.31
C TYR A 136 18.09 8.61 -25.90
N SER A 137 18.53 7.97 -24.81
CA SER A 137 17.88 6.76 -24.30
C SER A 137 16.83 7.02 -23.22
N MET A 138 16.91 8.15 -22.50
CA MET A 138 15.94 8.51 -21.46
C MET A 138 14.50 8.52 -21.99
N GLY A 139 13.56 8.00 -21.19
CA GLY A 139 12.14 8.00 -21.54
C GLY A 139 11.53 9.41 -21.60
N ARG A 140 10.39 9.57 -22.30
CA ARG A 140 9.68 10.86 -22.38
C ARG A 140 9.26 11.37 -20.99
N ASN A 141 8.78 10.47 -20.13
CA ASN A 141 8.31 10.80 -18.79
C ASN A 141 9.48 11.19 -17.88
N ALA A 142 10.62 10.50 -17.99
CA ALA A 142 11.82 10.82 -17.24
C ALA A 142 12.39 12.21 -17.61
N ARG A 143 12.37 12.56 -18.91
CA ARG A 143 12.73 13.93 -19.35
C ARG A 143 11.80 14.98 -18.77
N TYR A 144 10.49 14.74 -18.82
CA TYR A 144 9.49 15.66 -18.28
C TYR A 144 9.66 15.84 -16.76
N ALA A 145 9.78 14.74 -16.02
CA ALA A 145 10.00 14.78 -14.57
C ALA A 145 11.28 15.57 -14.22
N ARG A 146 12.38 15.37 -14.95
CA ARG A 146 13.61 16.15 -14.77
C ARG A 146 13.37 17.66 -14.90
N ASP A 147 12.55 18.07 -15.87
CA ASP A 147 12.26 19.49 -16.09
C ASP A 147 11.34 20.06 -15.00
N ILE A 148 10.38 19.27 -14.51
CA ILE A 148 9.53 19.65 -13.37
C ILE A 148 10.31 19.73 -12.07
N ILE A 149 11.27 18.83 -11.81
CA ILE A 149 12.18 18.90 -10.65
C ILE A 149 12.92 20.24 -10.62
N ARG A 150 13.47 20.65 -11.77
CA ARG A 150 14.18 21.93 -11.90
C ARG A 150 13.26 23.12 -11.67
N LEU A 151 12.04 23.06 -12.20
CA LEU A 151 11.03 24.09 -12.01
C LEU A 151 10.61 24.20 -10.53
N ALA A 152 10.39 23.07 -9.86
CA ALA A 152 10.08 23.03 -8.43
C ALA A 152 11.17 23.73 -7.61
N ALA A 153 12.44 23.41 -7.87
CA ALA A 153 13.58 24.03 -7.21
C ALA A 153 13.74 25.53 -7.50
N GLU A 154 13.42 25.98 -8.71
CA GLU A 154 13.47 27.40 -9.07
C GLU A 154 12.47 28.24 -8.28
N TYR A 155 11.28 27.68 -8.02
CA TYR A 155 10.19 28.38 -7.32
C TYR A 155 10.11 28.07 -5.83
N GLY A 156 10.94 27.17 -5.31
CA GLY A 156 10.88 26.75 -3.92
C GLY A 156 9.67 25.86 -3.61
N CYS A 157 9.13 25.19 -4.63
CA CYS A 157 8.06 24.23 -4.46
C CYS A 157 8.65 22.85 -4.18
N PHE A 158 8.01 22.06 -3.33
CA PHE A 158 8.30 20.63 -3.34
C PHE A 158 7.65 19.97 -4.57
N MET A 159 8.09 18.79 -4.92
CA MET A 159 7.53 17.93 -5.94
C MET A 159 7.15 16.60 -5.30
N SER A 160 5.85 16.41 -5.09
CA SER A 160 5.29 15.09 -4.80
C SER A 160 5.38 14.24 -6.06
N TRP A 161 5.91 13.03 -5.94
CA TRP A 161 5.99 12.12 -7.08
C TRP A 161 5.40 10.78 -6.66
N GLN A 162 4.18 10.52 -7.08
CA GLN A 162 3.42 9.33 -6.69
C GLN A 162 3.58 8.32 -7.83
N LEU A 163 4.25 7.21 -7.53
CA LEU A 163 4.43 6.13 -8.50
C LEU A 163 4.05 4.82 -7.84
N MET A 164 3.50 3.92 -8.65
CA MET A 164 3.20 2.54 -8.27
C MET A 164 4.30 1.57 -8.72
N ARG A 165 4.18 0.32 -8.28
CA ARG A 165 4.93 -0.84 -8.79
C ARG A 165 6.45 -0.66 -8.64
N ASP A 166 7.25 -1.13 -9.56
CA ASP A 166 8.71 -1.14 -9.43
C ASP A 166 9.40 0.12 -10.01
N ASN A 167 8.66 1.21 -10.24
CA ASN A 167 9.18 2.40 -10.89
C ASN A 167 10.36 3.03 -10.15
N TRP A 168 10.33 3.10 -8.81
CA TRP A 168 11.43 3.67 -8.03
C TRP A 168 12.70 2.82 -8.10
N ALA A 169 12.56 1.49 -8.17
CA ALA A 169 13.70 0.61 -8.40
C ALA A 169 14.28 0.86 -9.80
N ALA A 170 13.43 0.96 -10.83
CA ALA A 170 13.85 1.26 -12.20
C ALA A 170 14.56 2.62 -12.33
N ILE A 171 14.09 3.67 -11.66
CA ILE A 171 14.78 4.97 -11.59
C ILE A 171 16.15 4.82 -10.92
N GLY A 172 16.23 4.04 -9.84
CA GLY A 172 17.45 3.83 -9.07
C GLY A 172 18.52 2.98 -9.77
N CYS A 173 18.17 2.21 -10.81
CA CYS A 173 19.09 1.26 -11.44
C CYS A 173 19.28 1.44 -12.95
N SER A 174 18.35 2.04 -13.68
CA SER A 174 18.42 2.13 -15.14
C SER A 174 19.54 3.07 -15.59
N ALA A 175 20.36 2.59 -16.54
CA ALA A 175 21.33 3.39 -17.27
C ALA A 175 20.70 4.59 -18.01
N ASP A 176 19.45 4.45 -18.46
CA ASP A 176 18.74 5.49 -19.22
C ASP A 176 18.16 6.58 -18.32
N ASN A 177 18.01 6.29 -17.02
CA ASN A 177 17.53 7.23 -16.01
C ASN A 177 18.68 7.94 -15.28
N GLU A 178 19.95 7.76 -15.66
CA GLU A 178 21.08 8.32 -14.91
C GLU A 178 21.01 9.84 -14.75
N ALA A 179 20.67 10.58 -15.81
CA ALA A 179 20.56 12.03 -15.75
C ALA A 179 19.29 12.51 -15.03
N LEU A 180 18.26 11.67 -14.92
CA LEU A 180 17.11 11.93 -14.05
C LEU A 180 17.51 11.73 -12.59
N TYR A 181 18.18 10.62 -12.27
CA TYR A 181 18.68 10.34 -10.92
C TYR A 181 19.64 11.43 -10.43
N ASP A 182 20.54 11.91 -11.28
CA ASP A 182 21.44 13.01 -10.94
C ASP A 182 20.67 14.30 -10.63
N ALA A 183 19.58 14.59 -11.33
CA ALA A 183 18.71 15.71 -11.03
C ALA A 183 17.97 15.54 -9.69
N ILE A 184 17.53 14.31 -9.36
CA ILE A 184 16.95 13.99 -8.05
C ILE A 184 17.96 14.32 -6.94
N CYS A 185 19.20 13.82 -7.06
CA CYS A 185 20.25 14.08 -6.07
C CYS A 185 20.60 15.56 -5.96
N GLU A 186 20.73 16.26 -7.09
CA GLU A 186 21.01 17.70 -7.11
C GLU A 186 19.90 18.49 -6.41
N HIS A 187 18.64 18.09 -6.58
CA HIS A 187 17.45 18.78 -6.07
C HIS A 187 16.79 18.02 -4.91
N SER A 188 17.57 17.28 -4.12
CA SER A 188 17.08 16.32 -3.11
C SER A 188 16.12 16.89 -2.06
N GLU A 189 16.19 18.20 -1.78
CA GLU A 189 15.28 18.88 -0.86
C GLU A 189 13.86 19.08 -1.44
N TYR A 190 13.72 19.13 -2.76
CA TYR A 190 12.45 19.40 -3.44
C TYR A 190 11.74 18.12 -3.87
N VAL A 191 12.46 17.02 -4.14
CA VAL A 191 11.86 15.79 -4.68
C VAL A 191 11.40 14.88 -3.54
N ILE A 192 10.14 14.46 -3.60
CA ILE A 192 9.52 13.57 -2.61
C ILE A 192 9.02 12.32 -3.32
N PRO A 193 9.78 11.22 -3.32
CA PRO A 193 9.34 9.94 -3.83
C PRO A 193 8.20 9.43 -2.97
N MET A 194 7.09 9.03 -3.57
CA MET A 194 5.94 8.49 -2.86
C MET A 194 5.56 7.12 -3.42
N HIS A 195 5.32 6.19 -2.49
CA HIS A 195 4.69 4.92 -2.82
C HIS A 195 3.19 5.14 -2.91
N GLU A 196 2.69 5.08 -4.13
CA GLU A 196 1.26 5.06 -4.41
C GLU A 196 0.64 3.67 -4.19
N MET A 197 -0.29 3.55 -3.25
CA MET A 197 -0.69 2.25 -2.68
C MET A 197 -1.95 1.61 -3.30
N ASN A 198 -2.54 2.15 -4.36
CA ASN A 198 -3.66 1.53 -5.09
C ASN A 198 -3.27 0.19 -5.75
N CYS A 199 -2.25 0.17 -6.61
CA CYS A 199 -1.99 -0.97 -7.48
C CYS A 199 -1.79 -2.28 -6.73
N GLU A 200 -2.60 -3.30 -7.02
CA GLU A 200 -2.57 -4.62 -6.39
C GLU A 200 -1.23 -5.40 -6.51
N PHE A 201 -0.25 -4.91 -7.28
CA PHE A 201 1.00 -5.62 -7.60
C PHE A 201 2.27 -4.85 -7.24
N SER A 202 3.36 -5.58 -7.03
CA SER A 202 4.73 -5.05 -6.86
C SER A 202 4.87 -3.99 -5.76
N LYS A 203 4.01 -4.05 -4.73
CA LYS A 203 3.92 -3.03 -3.67
C LYS A 203 5.18 -2.96 -2.82
N PHE A 204 5.76 -4.12 -2.46
CA PHE A 204 6.98 -4.15 -1.65
C PHE A 204 8.15 -3.50 -2.36
N ILE A 205 8.50 -3.89 -3.58
CA ILE A 205 9.63 -3.28 -4.30
C ILE A 205 9.49 -1.76 -4.43
N ASN A 206 8.27 -1.26 -4.62
CA ASN A 206 7.99 0.18 -4.63
C ASN A 206 8.35 0.84 -3.30
N HIS A 207 7.76 0.33 -2.21
CA HIS A 207 7.95 0.84 -0.86
C HIS A 207 9.44 0.87 -0.48
N LEU A 208 10.13 -0.25 -0.74
CA LEU A 208 11.51 -0.45 -0.36
C LEU A 208 12.48 0.42 -1.18
N ALA A 209 12.14 0.72 -2.44
CA ALA A 209 12.93 1.60 -3.29
C ALA A 209 12.69 3.09 -2.96
N CYS A 210 11.46 3.50 -2.64
CA CYS A 210 11.18 4.85 -2.11
C CYS A 210 12.02 5.14 -0.86
N MET A 211 11.93 4.26 0.14
CA MET A 211 12.69 4.44 1.39
C MET A 211 14.20 4.36 1.13
N GLY A 212 14.65 3.57 0.15
CA GLY A 212 16.04 3.48 -0.25
C GLY A 212 16.59 4.80 -0.81
N LEU A 213 15.84 5.50 -1.66
CA LEU A 213 16.22 6.84 -2.14
C LEU A 213 16.41 7.82 -0.98
N TRP A 214 15.52 7.79 0.00
CA TRP A 214 15.63 8.63 1.19
C TRP A 214 16.80 8.25 2.11
N LEU A 215 16.99 6.95 2.38
CA LEU A 215 18.08 6.45 3.22
C LEU A 215 19.46 6.76 2.63
N THR A 216 19.56 6.76 1.30
CA THR A 216 20.80 7.13 0.60
C THR A 216 21.08 8.63 0.55
N GLY A 217 20.10 9.46 0.95
CA GLY A 217 20.19 10.90 0.83
C GLY A 217 20.00 11.40 -0.62
N ALA A 218 19.55 10.54 -1.54
CA ALA A 218 19.14 10.98 -2.87
C ALA A 218 17.95 11.94 -2.77
N THR A 219 17.08 11.75 -1.77
CA THR A 219 16.04 12.71 -1.36
C THR A 219 16.08 12.97 0.14
N GLN A 220 15.61 14.15 0.56
CA GLN A 220 15.55 14.51 1.98
C GLN A 220 14.32 13.96 2.68
N GLN A 221 13.22 13.76 1.94
CA GLN A 221 11.97 13.18 2.42
C GLN A 221 11.45 12.14 1.42
N TRP A 222 10.50 11.33 1.87
CA TRP A 222 9.70 10.42 1.04
C TRP A 222 8.32 10.23 1.70
N GLY A 223 7.40 9.60 0.98
CA GLY A 223 6.02 9.49 1.41
C GLY A 223 5.26 8.26 0.93
N ILE A 224 3.99 8.20 1.32
CA ILE A 224 3.03 7.21 0.85
C ILE A 224 1.74 7.93 0.43
N GLU A 225 1.05 7.37 -0.55
CA GLU A 225 -0.31 7.76 -0.87
C GLU A 225 -1.26 6.61 -0.54
N ALA A 226 -2.02 6.82 0.53
CA ALA A 226 -3.03 5.87 0.96
C ALA A 226 -4.32 6.15 0.19
N GLN A 227 -4.95 5.10 -0.34
CA GLN A 227 -6.16 5.29 -1.14
C GLN A 227 -7.08 4.08 -1.19
N SER A 228 -8.40 4.32 -1.20
CA SER A 228 -9.41 3.26 -1.29
C SER A 228 -9.54 2.65 -2.68
N TRP A 229 -8.92 3.25 -3.71
CA TRP A 229 -8.70 2.59 -5.01
C TRP A 229 -7.95 1.26 -4.86
N TYR A 230 -7.11 1.11 -3.84
CA TYR A 230 -6.54 -0.18 -3.46
C TYR A 230 -7.59 -1.28 -3.31
N TRP A 231 -8.65 -0.98 -2.56
CA TRP A 231 -9.72 -1.92 -2.28
C TRP A 231 -10.48 -2.30 -3.55
N TYR A 232 -10.70 -1.31 -4.43
CA TYR A 232 -11.33 -1.51 -5.73
C TYR A 232 -10.48 -2.36 -6.67
N ASP A 233 -9.21 -1.99 -6.85
CA ASP A 233 -8.27 -2.63 -7.78
C ASP A 233 -8.00 -4.08 -7.41
N CYS A 234 -7.89 -4.37 -6.12
CA CYS A 234 -7.76 -5.75 -5.63
C CYS A 234 -9.05 -6.56 -5.82
N GLY A 235 -10.14 -5.92 -6.26
CA GLY A 235 -11.46 -6.53 -6.40
C GLY A 235 -12.12 -6.78 -5.05
N TYR A 236 -11.77 -6.10 -3.97
CA TYR A 236 -12.39 -6.32 -2.67
C TYR A 236 -13.71 -5.55 -2.52
N ASN A 237 -14.67 -6.17 -1.85
CA ASN A 237 -15.99 -5.59 -1.65
C ASN A 237 -16.24 -5.26 -0.18
N LYS A 238 -16.61 -6.26 0.61
CA LYS A 238 -16.61 -6.18 2.07
C LYS A 238 -15.50 -7.08 2.58
N PRO A 239 -15.00 -6.88 3.81
CA PRO A 239 -14.08 -7.81 4.41
C PRO A 239 -14.51 -9.28 4.20
N GLY A 240 -13.62 -10.07 3.60
CA GLY A 240 -13.76 -11.49 3.28
C GLY A 240 -14.54 -11.79 2.00
N THR A 241 -14.94 -10.79 1.22
CA THR A 241 -15.55 -10.98 -0.10
C THR A 241 -14.73 -10.27 -1.17
N CYS A 242 -14.63 -10.91 -2.33
CA CYS A 242 -14.09 -10.28 -3.52
C CYS A 242 -15.21 -10.18 -4.58
N GLU A 243 -15.08 -9.23 -5.49
CA GLU A 243 -15.80 -9.05 -6.74
C GLU A 243 -17.34 -8.88 -6.61
N PRO A 244 -17.89 -7.74 -7.07
CA PRO A 244 -17.20 -6.61 -7.70
C PRO A 244 -16.43 -5.77 -6.67
N GLY A 245 -15.24 -5.30 -7.05
CA GLY A 245 -14.48 -4.33 -6.26
C GLY A 245 -15.29 -3.06 -5.94
N THR A 246 -15.02 -2.43 -4.80
CA THR A 246 -15.67 -1.17 -4.39
C THR A 246 -14.66 -0.18 -3.80
N LEU A 247 -15.04 1.09 -3.65
CA LEU A 247 -14.24 2.08 -2.91
C LEU A 247 -14.57 2.10 -1.40
N GLU A 248 -15.39 1.16 -0.91
CA GLU A 248 -15.80 1.10 0.49
C GLU A 248 -14.76 0.41 1.38
N MET A 249 -13.50 0.88 1.29
CA MET A 249 -12.40 0.36 2.11
C MET A 249 -12.66 0.62 3.60
N PRO A 250 -12.36 -0.34 4.50
CA PRO A 250 -12.34 -0.08 5.94
C PRO A 250 -11.41 1.08 6.31
N GLY A 251 -11.82 1.92 7.26
CA GLY A 251 -11.08 3.13 7.63
C GLY A 251 -9.74 2.80 8.32
N GLU A 252 -9.70 1.68 9.03
CA GLU A 252 -8.52 1.06 9.63
C GLU A 252 -7.36 0.92 8.64
N LEU A 253 -7.64 0.56 7.39
CA LEU A 253 -6.60 0.35 6.38
C LEU A 253 -5.87 1.64 6.01
N TYR A 254 -6.53 2.81 6.06
CA TYR A 254 -5.84 4.09 5.90
C TYR A 254 -4.81 4.33 7.01
N ALA A 255 -5.19 4.05 8.26
CA ALA A 255 -4.28 4.13 9.40
C ALA A 255 -3.09 3.16 9.24
N ILE A 256 -3.35 1.93 8.80
CA ILE A 256 -2.33 0.93 8.54
C ILE A 256 -1.38 1.39 7.41
N MET A 257 -1.90 1.88 6.28
CA MET A 257 -1.09 2.41 5.17
C MET A 257 -0.15 3.53 5.63
N PHE A 258 -0.66 4.47 6.43
CA PHE A 258 0.17 5.52 7.04
C PHE A 258 1.26 4.93 7.93
N LEU A 259 0.90 4.01 8.83
CA LEU A 259 1.83 3.44 9.81
C LEU A 259 2.90 2.53 9.17
N LEU A 260 2.60 1.89 8.05
CA LEU A 260 3.60 1.20 7.24
C LEU A 260 4.66 2.19 6.73
N GLY A 261 4.24 3.30 6.11
CA GLY A 261 5.15 4.37 5.69
C GLY A 261 5.96 4.96 6.86
N VAL A 262 5.28 5.30 7.97
CA VAL A 262 5.91 5.86 9.18
C VAL A 262 6.96 4.91 9.74
N SER A 263 6.69 3.60 9.76
CA SER A 263 7.64 2.61 10.27
C SER A 263 8.93 2.49 9.46
N ALA A 264 8.91 2.97 8.21
CA ALA A 264 10.07 3.12 7.34
C ALA A 264 10.57 4.58 7.23
N GLY A 265 10.03 5.51 8.04
CA GLY A 265 10.48 6.91 8.12
C GLY A 265 9.79 7.89 7.15
N ALA A 266 8.68 7.51 6.51
CA ALA A 266 7.92 8.43 5.66
C ALA A 266 7.38 9.63 6.47
N SER A 267 7.49 10.83 5.90
CA SER A 267 7.00 12.07 6.53
C SER A 267 6.03 12.85 5.65
N VAL A 268 5.61 12.27 4.53
CA VAL A 268 4.68 12.88 3.58
C VAL A 268 3.59 11.88 3.25
N PHE A 269 2.34 12.33 3.29
CA PHE A 269 1.17 11.50 3.12
C PHE A 269 0.23 12.15 2.13
N SER A 270 -0.24 11.40 1.13
CA SER A 270 -1.34 11.80 0.26
C SER A 270 -2.54 10.89 0.48
N VAL A 271 -3.75 11.41 0.23
CA VAL A 271 -4.99 10.66 0.39
C VAL A 271 -5.93 10.89 -0.78
N GLU A 272 -6.35 9.79 -1.40
CA GLU A 272 -7.38 9.71 -2.45
C GLU A 272 -8.39 8.58 -2.15
N PRO A 273 -9.62 8.60 -2.67
CA PRO A 273 -10.30 9.66 -3.41
C PRO A 273 -10.79 10.79 -2.49
N PRO A 274 -11.24 11.94 -3.03
CA PRO A 274 -11.63 13.09 -2.22
C PRO A 274 -12.88 12.85 -1.36
N THR A 275 -13.68 11.84 -1.70
CA THR A 275 -14.85 11.40 -0.93
C THR A 275 -14.49 10.84 0.45
N ASP A 276 -13.25 10.41 0.64
CA ASP A 276 -12.75 9.89 1.91
C ASP A 276 -12.18 11.00 2.80
N ASN A 277 -11.78 12.13 2.20
CA ASN A 277 -11.15 13.28 2.88
C ASN A 277 -12.14 14.31 3.41
N TRP A 278 -13.22 14.55 2.68
CA TRP A 278 -14.07 15.72 2.87
C TRP A 278 -15.51 15.34 3.24
N PRO A 279 -16.29 16.27 3.81
CA PRO A 279 -17.69 16.03 4.17
C PRO A 279 -18.51 15.33 3.08
N GLY A 280 -18.99 14.13 3.40
CA GLY A 280 -19.64 13.21 2.47
C GLY A 280 -19.81 11.83 3.11
N LEU A 281 -20.22 10.83 2.33
CA LEU A 281 -20.45 9.46 2.82
C LEU A 281 -19.18 8.78 3.37
N GLY A 282 -18.01 9.06 2.77
CA GLY A 282 -16.72 8.45 3.16
C GLY A 282 -15.95 9.22 4.24
N HIS A 283 -16.39 10.41 4.64
CA HIS A 283 -15.63 11.33 5.51
C HIS A 283 -15.26 10.74 6.88
N TRP A 284 -16.04 9.78 7.38
CA TRP A 284 -15.76 9.11 8.65
C TRP A 284 -14.37 8.46 8.66
N ARG A 285 -13.86 8.00 7.50
CA ARG A 285 -12.49 7.48 7.36
C ARG A 285 -11.45 8.51 7.74
N PHE A 286 -11.64 9.76 7.31
CA PHE A 286 -10.75 10.84 7.69
C PHE A 286 -10.87 11.21 9.17
N THR A 287 -12.10 11.41 9.66
CA THR A 287 -12.31 11.91 11.03
C THR A 287 -12.00 10.88 12.11
N GLU A 288 -12.20 9.59 11.84
CA GLU A 288 -12.04 8.50 12.82
C GLU A 288 -10.67 7.80 12.71
N TRP A 289 -10.04 7.80 11.54
CA TRP A 289 -8.80 7.03 11.32
C TRP A 289 -7.62 7.89 10.88
N ILE A 290 -7.74 8.66 9.78
CA ILE A 290 -6.61 9.42 9.22
C ILE A 290 -6.18 10.55 10.15
N ALA A 291 -7.09 11.46 10.50
CA ALA A 291 -6.79 12.62 11.31
C ALA A 291 -6.31 12.24 12.72
N PRO A 292 -6.93 11.28 13.44
CA PRO A 292 -6.43 10.84 14.74
C PRO A 292 -5.02 10.25 14.70
N VAL A 293 -4.71 9.39 13.72
CA VAL A 293 -3.34 8.85 13.56
C VAL A 293 -2.36 9.98 13.25
N PHE A 294 -2.68 10.85 12.29
CA PHE A 294 -1.80 11.95 11.90
C PHE A 294 -1.50 12.90 13.08
N LYS A 295 -2.52 13.22 13.90
CA LYS A 295 -2.33 14.00 15.14
C LYS A 295 -1.41 13.30 16.14
N ARG A 296 -1.51 11.97 16.29
CA ARG A 296 -0.56 11.21 17.12
C ARG A 296 0.87 11.33 16.59
N LEU A 297 1.07 11.22 15.27
CA LEU A 297 2.40 11.37 14.66
C LEU A 297 3.04 12.73 15.01
N ILE A 298 2.25 13.81 14.95
CA ILE A 298 2.69 15.16 15.31
C ILE A 298 2.98 15.29 16.80
N ARG A 299 2.02 14.93 17.67
CA ARG A 299 2.09 15.15 19.13
C ARG A 299 3.17 14.32 19.82
N GLU A 300 3.34 13.08 19.36
CA GLU A 300 4.24 12.11 19.99
C GLU A 300 5.59 12.01 19.26
N HIS A 301 5.74 12.69 18.11
CA HIS A 301 6.94 12.62 17.27
C HIS A 301 7.31 11.18 16.93
N LEU A 302 6.32 10.41 16.42
CA LEU A 302 6.47 8.97 16.16
C LEU A 302 7.22 8.65 14.87
N ILE A 303 7.38 9.62 13.97
CA ILE A 303 8.09 9.42 12.70
C ILE A 303 9.59 9.25 12.98
N PRO A 304 10.18 8.06 12.74
CA PRO A 304 11.59 7.81 13.00
C PRO A 304 12.48 8.65 12.08
N SER A 305 13.63 9.08 12.61
CA SER A 305 14.67 9.69 11.80
C SER A 305 15.39 8.68 10.90
N ARG A 306 16.12 9.17 9.88
CA ARG A 306 16.95 8.33 9.00
C ARG A 306 17.92 7.45 9.78
N GLU A 307 18.54 7.99 10.82
CA GLU A 307 19.49 7.26 11.66
C GLU A 307 18.80 6.19 12.52
N GLU A 308 17.58 6.44 13.00
CA GLU A 308 16.81 5.45 13.74
C GLU A 308 16.32 4.31 12.84
N VAL A 309 15.98 4.58 11.58
CA VAL A 309 15.65 3.54 10.59
C VAL A 309 16.90 2.73 10.24
N LEU A 310 18.03 3.38 9.94
CA LEU A 310 19.30 2.69 9.67
C LEU A 310 19.72 1.77 10.83
N ALA A 311 19.52 2.20 12.08
CA ALA A 311 19.82 1.39 13.26
C ALA A 311 18.87 0.19 13.42
N ALA A 312 17.65 0.26 12.89
CA ALA A 312 16.67 -0.82 12.93
C ALA A 312 16.84 -1.84 11.78
N THR A 313 17.71 -1.56 10.82
CA THR A 313 17.80 -2.31 9.56
C THR A 313 19.23 -2.82 9.28
N PRO A 314 19.55 -4.08 9.66
CA PRO A 314 20.89 -4.65 9.49
C PRO A 314 21.18 -5.17 8.08
N LEU A 315 20.16 -5.33 7.24
CA LEU A 315 20.25 -5.90 5.89
C LEU A 315 19.75 -4.90 4.85
N ALA A 316 20.45 -4.79 3.73
CA ALA A 316 20.00 -4.02 2.57
C ALA A 316 20.14 -4.80 1.26
N TYR A 317 19.37 -4.42 0.24
CA TYR A 317 19.52 -4.89 -1.14
C TYR A 317 20.09 -3.76 -2.00
N HIS A 318 21.20 -3.97 -2.69
CA HIS A 318 21.84 -2.96 -3.55
C HIS A 318 21.57 -3.26 -5.02
N LEU A 319 20.86 -2.34 -5.67
CA LEU A 319 20.54 -2.45 -7.09
C LEU A 319 21.81 -2.40 -7.96
N PRO A 320 21.88 -3.18 -9.05
CA PRO A 320 22.95 -3.06 -10.03
C PRO A 320 22.65 -1.88 -10.97
N ARG A 321 23.63 -1.45 -11.75
CA ARG A 321 23.34 -0.63 -12.93
C ARG A 321 22.79 -1.53 -14.04
N CYS A 322 21.55 -1.31 -14.46
CA CYS A 322 20.86 -2.09 -15.49
C CYS A 322 20.94 -1.37 -16.83
N GLU A 323 21.54 -2.01 -17.84
CA GLU A 323 21.58 -1.46 -19.20
C GLU A 323 20.42 -2.00 -20.04
N ARG A 324 20.00 -3.24 -19.79
CA ARG A 324 18.98 -3.92 -20.59
C ARG A 324 17.91 -4.55 -19.68
N PRO A 325 16.71 -4.86 -20.23
CA PRO A 325 15.64 -5.50 -19.47
C PRO A 325 16.09 -6.80 -18.77
N VAL A 326 16.95 -7.60 -19.42
CA VAL A 326 17.53 -8.84 -18.86
C VAL A 326 18.33 -8.64 -17.58
N ASP A 327 18.96 -7.47 -17.40
CA ASP A 327 19.68 -7.16 -16.15
C ASP A 327 18.69 -6.90 -15.03
N TYR A 328 17.59 -6.23 -15.36
CA TYR A 328 16.54 -5.86 -14.42
C TYR A 328 15.62 -7.04 -14.04
N HIS A 329 15.45 -8.04 -14.92
CA HIS A 329 14.83 -9.32 -14.56
C HIS A 329 15.46 -9.97 -13.34
N LYS A 330 16.77 -9.82 -13.13
CA LYS A 330 17.47 -10.36 -11.95
C LYS A 330 17.04 -9.64 -10.68
N VAL A 331 16.75 -8.34 -10.76
CA VAL A 331 16.20 -7.55 -9.65
C VAL A 331 14.80 -8.07 -9.30
N LEU A 332 13.93 -8.21 -10.31
CA LEU A 332 12.56 -8.71 -10.12
C LEU A 332 12.54 -10.14 -9.55
N ALA A 333 13.48 -11.00 -9.96
CA ALA A 333 13.57 -12.36 -9.45
C ALA A 333 13.73 -12.42 -7.91
N ASP A 334 14.34 -11.40 -7.31
CA ASP A 334 14.52 -11.33 -5.86
C ASP A 334 13.44 -10.49 -5.18
N LEU A 335 13.05 -9.36 -5.80
CA LEU A 335 12.26 -8.30 -5.17
C LEU A 335 10.79 -8.23 -5.59
N ASP A 336 10.36 -9.02 -6.57
CA ASP A 336 8.99 -8.98 -7.09
C ASP A 336 8.44 -10.41 -7.26
N PHE A 337 7.44 -10.77 -6.46
CA PHE A 337 6.79 -12.08 -6.55
C PHE A 337 5.62 -12.10 -7.54
N ASP A 338 5.22 -10.94 -8.06
CA ASP A 338 4.16 -10.80 -9.05
C ASP A 338 4.69 -11.00 -10.48
N HIS A 339 5.88 -10.46 -10.74
CA HIS A 339 6.53 -10.50 -12.05
C HIS A 339 7.79 -11.36 -12.09
N GLY A 340 8.28 -11.82 -10.92
CA GLY A 340 9.45 -12.68 -10.78
C GLY A 340 9.24 -13.76 -9.72
N GLU A 341 10.33 -14.44 -9.35
CA GLU A 341 10.29 -15.44 -8.28
C GLU A 341 10.05 -14.81 -6.89
N GLY A 342 10.40 -13.54 -6.70
CA GLY A 342 10.29 -12.80 -5.45
C GLY A 342 11.05 -13.44 -4.29
N ARG A 343 12.25 -13.97 -4.53
CA ARG A 343 12.98 -14.82 -3.57
C ARG A 343 13.15 -14.17 -2.19
N LEU A 344 13.59 -12.92 -2.16
CA LEU A 344 13.80 -12.18 -0.92
C LEU A 344 12.45 -11.82 -0.28
N ILE A 345 11.51 -11.30 -1.06
CA ILE A 345 10.18 -10.91 -0.56
C ILE A 345 9.44 -12.09 0.08
N ARG A 346 9.41 -13.25 -0.59
CA ARG A 346 8.82 -14.48 -0.05
C ARG A 346 9.50 -14.95 1.22
N ALA A 347 10.81 -14.73 1.36
CA ALA A 347 11.55 -15.13 2.53
C ALA A 347 11.29 -14.21 3.74
N THR A 348 11.18 -12.89 3.50
CA THR A 348 11.19 -11.88 4.57
C THR A 348 9.83 -11.24 4.85
N TYR A 349 8.96 -11.16 3.86
CA TYR A 349 7.63 -10.55 4.01
C TYR A 349 6.51 -11.54 3.71
N GLY A 350 6.88 -12.74 3.23
CA GLY A 350 6.01 -13.82 2.80
C GLY A 350 5.08 -13.42 1.66
N VAL A 351 4.30 -14.41 1.21
CA VAL A 351 3.22 -14.28 0.24
C VAL A 351 2.20 -15.37 0.56
N PHE A 352 0.97 -14.99 0.86
CA PHE A 352 -0.19 -15.87 1.00
C PHE A 352 -0.64 -16.39 -0.38
N ASP A 353 -1.95 -16.61 -0.59
CA ASP A 353 -2.49 -16.94 -1.91
C ASP A 353 -2.61 -15.66 -2.72
N ARG A 354 -1.67 -15.43 -3.64
CA ARG A 354 -1.61 -14.27 -4.54
C ARG A 354 -2.95 -13.97 -5.24
N ALA A 355 -3.78 -14.97 -5.50
CA ALA A 355 -5.07 -14.76 -6.15
C ALA A 355 -6.15 -14.19 -5.21
N ARG A 356 -5.94 -14.29 -3.90
CA ARG A 356 -6.87 -13.94 -2.83
C ARG A 356 -6.41 -12.74 -2.00
N ASP A 357 -5.11 -12.53 -1.92
CA ASP A 357 -4.45 -11.51 -1.11
C ASP A 357 -3.50 -10.70 -2.01
N ALA A 358 -3.90 -9.48 -2.32
CA ALA A 358 -2.96 -8.43 -2.70
C ALA A 358 -2.27 -7.94 -1.42
N GLU A 359 -0.96 -8.13 -1.32
CA GLU A 359 -0.20 -7.93 -0.06
C GLU A 359 0.68 -6.67 -0.14
N PHE A 360 0.48 -5.74 0.80
CA PHE A 360 1.45 -4.71 1.19
C PHE A 360 1.83 -4.75 2.67
N ILE A 361 1.07 -5.44 3.53
CA ILE A 361 1.44 -5.65 4.93
C ILE A 361 2.42 -6.82 4.96
N PRO A 362 3.66 -6.65 5.46
CA PRO A 362 4.55 -7.80 5.64
C PRO A 362 3.89 -8.85 6.56
N ASN A 363 4.02 -10.13 6.26
CA ASN A 363 3.39 -11.20 7.05
C ASN A 363 4.35 -11.97 7.99
N ASN A 364 5.59 -11.50 8.13
CA ASN A 364 6.59 -12.14 8.98
C ASN A 364 7.14 -11.19 10.06
N PRO A 365 6.81 -11.39 11.34
CA PRO A 365 7.12 -10.45 12.41
C PRO A 365 8.60 -10.41 12.81
N ARG A 366 9.43 -11.32 12.29
CA ARG A 366 10.88 -11.34 12.54
C ARG A 366 11.59 -10.18 11.86
N TYR A 367 11.13 -9.81 10.67
CA TYR A 367 11.83 -8.88 9.80
C TYR A 367 11.19 -7.49 9.85
N GLY A 368 12.03 -6.48 10.05
CA GLY A 368 11.66 -5.10 9.72
C GLY A 368 11.82 -4.86 8.22
N TRP A 369 11.89 -3.59 7.82
CA TRP A 369 12.14 -3.23 6.44
C TRP A 369 13.58 -3.48 6.01
N ILE A 370 13.77 -3.93 4.76
CA ILE A 370 15.04 -4.15 4.05
C ILE A 370 15.06 -3.21 2.85
N PRO A 371 15.78 -2.07 2.90
CA PRO A 371 15.75 -1.07 1.86
C PRO A 371 16.38 -1.56 0.58
N VAL A 372 15.85 -1.07 -0.53
CA VAL A 372 16.38 -1.27 -1.88
C VAL A 372 17.17 -0.03 -2.25
N LEU A 373 18.49 -0.12 -2.15
CA LEU A 373 19.43 0.97 -2.35
C LEU A 373 19.74 1.17 -3.84
N PRO A 374 19.70 2.41 -4.38
CA PRO A 374 20.02 2.70 -5.78
C PRO A 374 21.42 2.25 -6.21
N ALA A 375 21.63 2.07 -7.51
CA ALA A 375 22.91 1.65 -8.06
C ALA A 375 24.06 2.59 -7.68
N LYS A 376 23.79 3.90 -7.64
CA LYS A 376 24.76 4.96 -7.30
C LYS A 376 24.95 5.18 -5.78
N THR A 377 24.49 4.25 -4.93
CA THR A 377 24.68 4.34 -3.47
C THR A 377 26.17 4.44 -3.10
N PRO A 378 26.58 5.41 -2.27
CA PRO A 378 27.98 5.56 -1.90
C PRO A 378 28.45 4.42 -0.99
N GLU A 379 29.70 3.99 -1.20
CA GLU A 379 30.32 2.90 -0.41
C GLU A 379 30.31 3.18 1.09
N SER A 380 30.46 4.45 1.49
CA SER A 380 30.40 4.85 2.91
C SER A 380 29.06 4.54 3.58
N LEU A 381 27.97 4.47 2.81
CA LEU A 381 26.67 4.05 3.32
C LEU A 381 26.51 2.54 3.26
N LEU A 382 26.95 1.89 2.16
CA LEU A 382 26.92 0.43 2.05
C LEU A 382 27.66 -0.24 3.22
N SER A 383 28.81 0.32 3.62
CA SER A 383 29.60 -0.16 4.75
C SER A 383 28.94 0.00 6.13
N ARG A 384 27.81 0.71 6.22
CA ARG A 384 27.03 0.83 7.47
C ARG A 384 26.11 -0.36 7.72
N PHE A 385 25.80 -1.13 6.69
CA PHE A 385 25.00 -2.35 6.83
C PHE A 385 25.91 -3.53 7.15
N PRO A 386 25.60 -4.33 8.17
CA PRO A 386 26.21 -5.64 8.38
C PRO A 386 26.21 -6.50 7.11
N ARG A 387 25.11 -6.48 6.35
CA ARG A 387 24.96 -7.24 5.12
C ARG A 387 24.31 -6.44 4.00
N VAL A 388 24.87 -6.57 2.80
CA VAL A 388 24.29 -6.05 1.55
C VAL A 388 24.17 -7.19 0.54
N ILE A 389 22.95 -7.48 0.09
CA ILE A 389 22.65 -8.45 -0.96
C ILE A 389 22.62 -7.74 -2.32
N ARG A 390 23.06 -8.41 -3.37
CA ARG A 390 22.95 -7.99 -4.77
C ARG A 390 22.26 -9.06 -5.61
N PRO A 391 21.69 -8.70 -6.78
CA PRO A 391 21.12 -9.70 -7.67
C PRO A 391 22.12 -10.77 -8.03
N GLY A 392 21.71 -12.03 -7.86
CA GLY A 392 22.56 -13.20 -8.08
C GLY A 392 23.30 -13.71 -6.83
N ASP A 393 23.29 -12.98 -5.72
CA ASP A 393 23.82 -13.48 -4.43
C ASP A 393 22.91 -14.55 -3.80
N ILE A 394 21.62 -14.56 -4.16
CA ILE A 394 20.62 -15.54 -3.70
C ILE A 394 20.06 -16.33 -4.89
N GLN A 395 19.96 -17.65 -4.75
CA GLN A 395 19.50 -18.56 -5.78
C GLN A 395 18.15 -19.21 -5.44
N SER A 396 17.67 -19.05 -4.21
CA SER A 396 16.38 -19.60 -3.76
C SER A 396 15.77 -18.81 -2.60
N VAL A 397 14.46 -19.02 -2.34
CA VAL A 397 13.76 -18.49 -1.17
C VAL A 397 14.38 -19.00 0.14
N GLU A 398 14.87 -20.25 0.17
CA GLU A 398 15.48 -20.83 1.36
C GLU A 398 16.84 -20.20 1.68
N GLU A 399 17.66 -19.96 0.67
CA GLU A 399 18.91 -19.23 0.82
C GLU A 399 18.69 -17.79 1.26
N ALA A 400 17.72 -17.08 0.65
CA ALA A 400 17.35 -15.74 1.06
C ALA A 400 16.89 -15.68 2.53
N ARG A 401 16.14 -16.69 2.97
CA ARG A 401 15.77 -16.84 4.39
C ARG A 401 17.00 -16.99 5.26
N ASN A 402 17.90 -17.91 4.95
CA ASN A 402 19.11 -18.14 5.76
C ASN A 402 19.94 -16.85 5.90
N VAL A 403 20.13 -16.09 4.81
CA VAL A 403 20.85 -14.80 4.84
C VAL A 403 20.14 -13.78 5.73
N ALA A 404 18.81 -13.64 5.63
CA ALA A 404 18.07 -12.71 6.47
C ALA A 404 18.08 -13.12 7.94
N GLU A 405 18.01 -14.41 8.23
CA GLU A 405 17.99 -14.93 9.59
C GLU A 405 19.31 -14.72 10.35
N GLU A 406 20.44 -14.62 9.65
CA GLU A 406 21.74 -14.27 10.25
C GLU A 406 21.73 -12.86 10.85
N GLU A 407 21.02 -11.92 10.21
CA GLU A 407 21.04 -10.50 10.57
C GLU A 407 19.87 -10.10 11.49
N PHE A 408 18.72 -10.78 11.37
CA PHE A 408 17.54 -10.50 12.20
C PHE A 408 17.39 -11.55 13.30
N PRO A 409 17.67 -11.21 14.58
CA PRO A 409 17.57 -12.17 15.67
C PRO A 409 16.12 -12.60 15.90
N LEU A 410 15.94 -13.87 16.28
CA LEU A 410 14.61 -14.39 16.63
C LEU A 410 14.11 -13.74 17.93
N VAL A 411 12.94 -13.11 17.84
CA VAL A 411 12.20 -12.58 18.98
C VAL A 411 10.77 -13.08 18.87
N ASP A 412 10.22 -13.65 19.95
CA ASP A 412 8.82 -14.06 19.99
C ASP A 412 7.92 -12.83 20.06
N ARG A 413 7.35 -12.45 18.92
CA ARG A 413 6.42 -11.31 18.76
C ARG A 413 4.99 -11.76 18.45
N GLY A 414 4.72 -13.06 18.45
CA GLY A 414 3.48 -13.64 17.89
C GLY A 414 3.56 -13.84 16.39
N GLN A 415 2.40 -13.78 15.71
CA GLN A 415 2.24 -13.94 14.26
C GLN A 415 2.03 -12.59 13.56
N ALA A 416 1.32 -11.66 14.19
CA ALA A 416 1.06 -10.33 13.65
C ALA A 416 2.37 -9.58 13.41
N TRP A 417 2.49 -8.93 12.26
CA TRP A 417 3.70 -8.19 11.93
C TRP A 417 3.91 -7.04 12.90
N SER A 418 5.15 -6.86 13.35
CA SER A 418 5.49 -5.80 14.27
C SER A 418 6.91 -5.29 14.08
N VAL A 419 7.06 -3.99 14.26
CA VAL A 419 8.30 -3.27 13.98
C VAL A 419 8.54 -2.19 15.03
N LYS A 420 9.80 -2.04 15.42
CA LYS A 420 10.29 -0.98 16.29
C LYS A 420 11.33 -0.16 15.53
N ALA A 421 11.10 1.14 15.41
CA ALA A 421 12.04 2.09 14.81
C ALA A 421 11.99 3.41 15.58
N GLY A 422 13.11 3.83 16.17
CA GLY A 422 13.15 5.04 17.00
C GLY A 422 12.16 4.98 18.17
N ARG A 423 11.21 5.92 18.20
CA ARG A 423 10.11 5.96 19.18
C ARG A 423 8.94 5.06 18.80
N LEU A 424 8.77 4.70 17.54
CA LEU A 424 7.64 3.93 17.06
C LEU A 424 7.75 2.46 17.49
N LEU A 425 6.65 1.92 18.03
CA LEU A 425 6.37 0.50 18.03
C LEU A 425 4.98 0.28 17.43
N PHE A 426 4.94 -0.44 16.31
CA PHE A 426 3.74 -0.72 15.53
C PHE A 426 3.56 -2.22 15.39
N ALA A 427 2.33 -2.70 15.53
CA ALA A 427 1.96 -4.08 15.23
C ALA A 427 0.59 -4.12 14.54
N VAL A 428 0.38 -5.06 13.61
CA VAL A 428 -0.83 -5.11 12.79
C VAL A 428 -1.16 -6.54 12.36
N ASN A 429 -2.45 -6.86 12.25
CA ASN A 429 -2.89 -8.08 11.58
C ASN A 429 -2.52 -8.02 10.09
N THR A 430 -1.88 -9.07 9.59
CA THR A 430 -1.23 -9.09 8.27
C THR A 430 -2.18 -9.42 7.13
N HIS A 431 -3.42 -9.83 7.45
CA HIS A 431 -4.43 -10.08 6.44
C HIS A 431 -5.14 -8.78 6.04
N GLU A 432 -5.29 -8.59 4.73
CA GLU A 432 -5.86 -7.36 4.18
C GLU A 432 -7.33 -7.54 3.81
N ASN A 433 -7.79 -8.76 3.51
CA ASN A 433 -9.21 -9.03 3.25
C ASN A 433 -9.77 -10.21 4.07
N TRP A 434 -8.96 -11.08 4.66
CA TRP A 434 -9.46 -12.30 5.30
C TRP A 434 -9.51 -12.23 6.81
N TYR A 435 -10.63 -12.69 7.38
CA TYR A 435 -10.80 -12.86 8.83
C TYR A 435 -9.96 -14.02 9.36
N VAL A 436 -8.68 -13.74 9.61
CA VAL A 436 -7.73 -14.68 10.21
C VAL A 436 -7.09 -13.99 11.41
N PRO A 437 -7.33 -14.48 12.64
CA PRO A 437 -6.76 -13.88 13.84
C PRO A 437 -5.28 -14.22 13.96
N GLU A 438 -4.49 -13.26 14.43
CA GLU A 438 -3.06 -13.43 14.65
C GLU A 438 -2.67 -13.05 16.07
N SER A 439 -1.84 -13.87 16.71
CA SER A 439 -1.30 -13.53 18.03
C SER A 439 -0.29 -12.37 17.95
N VAL A 440 -0.22 -11.54 18.99
CA VAL A 440 0.75 -10.45 19.12
C VAL A 440 1.39 -10.45 20.51
N LYS A 441 2.69 -10.17 20.60
CA LYS A 441 3.44 -10.00 21.85
C LYS A 441 4.43 -8.85 21.74
N LEU A 442 4.29 -7.86 22.61
CA LEU A 442 5.08 -6.63 22.61
C LEU A 442 5.60 -6.31 24.01
N SER A 443 6.71 -5.58 24.05
CA SER A 443 7.25 -4.96 25.27
C SER A 443 7.12 -3.45 25.12
N VAL A 444 6.29 -2.84 25.96
CA VAL A 444 5.95 -1.40 25.91
C VAL A 444 6.39 -0.71 27.20
N PRO A 445 6.61 0.62 27.23
CA PRO A 445 7.01 1.29 28.47
C PRO A 445 5.94 1.18 29.56
N LEU A 446 6.39 0.92 30.79
CA LEU A 446 5.54 0.67 31.96
C LEU A 446 4.65 1.88 32.25
N ARG A 447 3.33 1.63 32.31
CA ARG A 447 2.32 2.64 32.63
C ARG A 447 2.38 3.04 34.12
N PRO A 448 2.29 4.33 34.47
CA PRO A 448 2.15 4.78 35.86
C PRO A 448 0.88 4.23 36.52
N ASP A 449 0.97 3.89 37.80
CA ASP A 449 -0.17 3.49 38.63
C ASP A 449 -0.39 4.41 39.86
N GLY A 450 -1.47 4.15 40.60
CA GLY A 450 -1.78 4.87 41.84
C GLY A 450 -2.11 6.36 41.66
N VAL A 451 -2.59 6.74 40.47
CA VAL A 451 -2.97 8.11 40.14
C VAL A 451 -4.20 8.52 40.94
N ARG A 452 -4.10 9.64 41.66
CA ARG A 452 -5.16 10.12 42.55
C ARG A 452 -5.08 11.62 42.78
N LEU A 453 -6.24 12.21 43.07
CA LEU A 453 -6.35 13.60 43.50
C LEU A 453 -6.39 13.68 45.03
N GLU A 454 -5.56 14.54 45.61
CA GLU A 454 -5.53 14.83 47.03
C GLU A 454 -5.84 16.32 47.27
N ASP A 455 -6.79 16.60 48.17
CA ASP A 455 -7.06 17.96 48.64
C ASP A 455 -5.95 18.41 49.60
N ALA A 456 -5.16 19.41 49.18
CA ALA A 456 -4.10 20.00 49.97
C ALA A 456 -4.50 21.39 50.53
N GLY A 457 -5.81 21.61 50.73
CA GLY A 457 -6.39 22.82 51.32
C GLY A 457 -6.58 23.95 50.29
N ALA A 458 -5.50 24.64 49.92
CA ALA A 458 -5.56 25.75 48.97
C ALA A 458 -5.35 25.33 47.50
N ALA A 459 -5.16 24.02 47.25
CA ALA A 459 -4.96 23.45 45.92
C ALA A 459 -5.30 21.95 45.92
N VAL A 460 -5.62 21.42 44.75
CA VAL A 460 -5.70 19.97 44.51
C VAL A 460 -4.38 19.52 43.89
N LEU A 461 -3.81 18.45 44.46
CA LEU A 461 -2.60 17.80 43.95
C LEU A 461 -2.97 16.51 43.23
N LEU A 462 -2.47 16.32 42.01
CA LEU A 462 -2.44 15.01 41.35
C LEU A 462 -1.18 14.28 41.81
N ARG A 463 -1.30 13.03 42.28
CA ARG A 463 -0.18 12.20 42.75
C ARG A 463 -0.20 10.81 42.13
N TRP A 464 0.96 10.21 41.96
CA TRP A 464 1.14 8.87 41.39
C TRP A 464 2.35 8.15 42.03
N ASN A 465 2.53 6.87 41.73
CA ASN A 465 3.66 6.09 42.23
C ASN A 465 4.88 6.20 41.30
N ARG A 466 6.08 6.06 41.88
CA ARG A 466 7.34 5.95 41.12
C ARG A 466 7.73 4.49 40.95
N HIS A 467 8.03 4.10 39.72
CA HIS A 467 8.62 2.80 39.42
C HIS A 467 10.14 2.91 39.19
N PRO A 468 10.90 1.82 39.45
CA PRO A 468 12.30 1.75 39.03
C PRO A 468 12.41 1.92 37.51
N GLY A 469 13.24 2.84 37.03
CA GLY A 469 13.40 3.16 35.60
C GLY A 469 12.69 4.44 35.15
N ASP A 470 11.77 4.98 35.95
CA ASP A 470 11.10 6.24 35.65
C ASP A 470 12.06 7.43 35.78
N ARG A 471 12.19 8.17 34.68
CA ARG A 471 13.10 9.31 34.55
C ARG A 471 12.36 10.64 34.72
N ALA A 472 11.16 10.75 34.13
CA ALA A 472 10.32 11.93 34.19
C ALA A 472 8.86 11.59 33.85
N TYR A 473 7.95 12.53 34.03
CA TYR A 473 6.52 12.38 33.84
C TYR A 473 5.93 13.54 33.04
N ARG A 474 4.83 13.28 32.33
CA ARG A 474 3.97 14.32 31.76
C ARG A 474 2.57 14.20 32.35
N VAL A 475 1.98 15.36 32.65
CA VAL A 475 0.61 15.46 33.16
C VAL A 475 -0.32 15.88 32.05
N TRP A 476 -1.42 15.17 31.93
CA TRP A 476 -2.42 15.34 30.88
C TRP A 476 -3.76 15.73 31.49
N ARG A 477 -4.51 16.54 30.74
CA ARG A 477 -5.90 16.90 31.04
C ARG A 477 -6.78 16.52 29.86
N LEU A 478 -7.92 15.91 30.14
CA LEU A 478 -9.01 15.66 29.21
C LEU A 478 -10.14 16.62 29.55
N ARG A 479 -10.56 17.42 28.58
CA ARG A 479 -11.73 18.33 28.68
C ARG A 479 -12.52 18.22 27.39
N GLU A 480 -13.79 17.85 27.49
CA GLU A 480 -14.70 17.74 26.33
C GLU A 480 -14.10 16.86 25.20
N GLY A 481 -13.44 15.75 25.56
CA GLY A 481 -12.79 14.85 24.61
C GLY A 481 -11.44 15.32 24.07
N VAL A 482 -10.96 16.51 24.47
CA VAL A 482 -9.69 17.07 24.02
C VAL A 482 -8.60 16.84 25.07
N GLU A 483 -7.59 16.06 24.69
CA GLU A 483 -6.39 15.84 25.49
C GLU A 483 -5.41 17.01 25.35
N ARG A 484 -4.87 17.49 26.48
CA ARG A 484 -3.82 18.52 26.52
C ARG A 484 -2.75 18.18 27.54
N CYS A 485 -1.49 18.21 27.13
CA CYS A 485 -0.36 18.14 28.06
C CYS A 485 -0.25 19.46 28.84
N LEU A 486 -0.26 19.38 30.17
CA LEU A 486 -0.12 20.53 31.07
C LEU A 486 1.35 20.85 31.36
N THR A 487 2.23 19.88 31.22
CA THR A 487 3.68 19.99 31.45
C THR A 487 4.42 19.98 30.12
N ALA A 488 4.66 21.17 29.55
CA ALA A 488 5.39 21.31 28.28
C ALA A 488 6.77 20.62 28.34
N GLU A 489 7.49 20.85 29.44
CA GLU A 489 8.67 20.08 29.81
C GLU A 489 8.31 18.97 30.81
N PRO A 490 8.85 17.75 30.67
CA PRO A 490 8.64 16.68 31.63
C PRO A 490 9.12 17.05 33.04
N ILE A 491 8.39 16.61 34.06
CA ILE A 491 8.70 16.83 35.48
C ILE A 491 9.28 15.57 36.14
N GLN A 492 10.02 15.69 37.23
CA GLN A 492 10.64 14.53 37.92
C GLN A 492 9.91 14.13 39.20
N GLU A 493 9.11 15.05 39.71
CA GLU A 493 8.26 14.89 40.88
C GLU A 493 7.12 13.92 40.57
N THR A 494 6.61 13.24 41.61
CA THR A 494 5.44 12.37 41.52
C THR A 494 4.16 13.06 41.97
N GLU A 495 4.17 14.39 41.90
CA GLU A 495 3.03 15.22 42.23
C GLU A 495 2.97 16.46 41.34
N TYR A 496 1.75 16.90 41.03
CA TYR A 496 1.51 18.10 40.23
C TYR A 496 0.37 18.93 40.79
N ARG A 497 0.60 20.24 40.94
CA ARG A 497 -0.42 21.18 41.40
C ARG A 497 -1.30 21.59 40.23
N ILE A 498 -2.59 21.29 40.30
CA ILE A 498 -3.55 21.68 39.26
C ILE A 498 -3.84 23.19 39.39
N PRO A 499 -3.53 24.01 38.36
CA PRO A 499 -3.64 25.47 38.46
C PRO A 499 -5.07 26.00 38.36
N GLU A 500 -5.94 25.31 37.63
CA GLU A 500 -7.34 25.68 37.40
C GLU A 500 -8.21 24.42 37.44
N LEU A 501 -9.27 24.44 38.25
CA LEU A 501 -10.20 23.31 38.40
C LEU A 501 -11.49 23.63 37.64
N ALA A 502 -11.82 22.83 36.62
CA ALA A 502 -13.14 22.82 36.01
C ALA A 502 -13.85 21.49 36.29
N GLY A 503 -15.17 21.54 36.53
CA GLY A 503 -15.95 20.39 37.02
C GLY A 503 -16.00 19.17 36.08
N ASN A 504 -15.62 19.34 34.81
CA ASN A 504 -15.61 18.29 33.78
C ASN A 504 -14.19 17.88 33.34
N ASP A 505 -13.16 18.23 34.11
CA ASP A 505 -11.78 17.82 33.82
C ASP A 505 -11.46 16.44 34.42
N SER A 506 -10.78 15.62 33.64
CA SER A 506 -10.09 14.41 34.09
C SER A 506 -8.59 14.53 33.85
N TYR A 507 -7.78 13.89 34.70
CA TYR A 507 -6.32 14.00 34.69
C TYR A 507 -5.65 12.63 34.58
N SER A 508 -4.54 12.58 33.86
CA SER A 508 -3.74 11.36 33.67
C SER A 508 -2.25 11.69 33.64
N VAL A 509 -1.41 10.66 33.81
CA VAL A 509 0.05 10.77 33.82
C VAL A 509 0.66 9.75 32.84
N SER A 510 1.68 10.15 32.09
CA SER A 510 2.56 9.23 31.37
C SER A 510 3.99 9.34 31.92
N ALA A 511 4.77 8.27 31.83
CA ALA A 511 6.16 8.21 32.27
C ALA A 511 7.12 8.09 31.09
N ILE A 512 8.21 8.85 31.15
CA ILE A 512 9.41 8.59 30.35
C ILE A 512 10.25 7.60 31.13
N THR A 513 10.33 6.36 30.66
CA THR A 513 10.83 5.23 31.47
C THR A 513 11.54 4.17 30.61
N ASP A 514 12.52 3.50 31.22
CA ASP A 514 13.15 2.30 30.65
C ASP A 514 12.47 1.02 31.13
N ALA A 515 11.59 1.12 32.14
CA ALA A 515 10.81 -0.02 32.59
C ALA A 515 9.80 -0.38 31.52
N THR A 516 9.58 -1.69 31.34
CA THR A 516 8.63 -2.19 30.35
C THR A 516 7.63 -3.15 30.95
N GLU A 517 6.45 -3.20 30.37
CA GLU A 517 5.42 -4.22 30.62
C GLU A 517 5.13 -5.02 29.34
N PRO A 518 4.73 -6.30 29.46
CA PRO A 518 4.29 -7.08 28.32
C PRO A 518 2.86 -6.70 27.91
N VAL A 519 2.63 -6.56 26.62
CA VAL A 519 1.29 -6.55 26.01
C VAL A 519 1.18 -7.78 25.12
N SER A 520 0.17 -8.62 25.33
CA SER A 520 -0.03 -9.84 24.55
C SER A 520 -1.51 -10.11 24.34
N GLY A 521 -1.88 -10.53 23.14
CA GLY A 521 -3.27 -10.78 22.77
C GLY A 521 -3.41 -11.28 21.34
N THR A 522 -4.59 -11.06 20.77
CA THR A 522 -4.93 -11.41 19.39
C THR A 522 -5.31 -10.13 18.66
N LEU A 523 -4.77 -9.94 17.46
CA LEU A 523 -5.23 -8.93 16.51
C LEU A 523 -6.11 -9.63 15.47
N HIS A 524 -7.32 -9.11 15.29
CA HIS A 524 -8.25 -9.53 14.25
C HIS A 524 -8.05 -8.66 12.99
N LEU A 525 -8.76 -8.99 11.91
CA LEU A 525 -8.66 -8.28 10.63
C LEU A 525 -8.71 -6.75 10.80
N HIS A 526 -7.74 -6.06 10.19
CA HIS A 526 -7.54 -4.61 10.22
C HIS A 526 -7.25 -3.98 11.59
N GLN A 527 -7.02 -4.80 12.61
CA GLN A 527 -6.62 -4.29 13.92
C GLN A 527 -5.12 -4.06 14.01
N PHE A 528 -4.74 -3.01 14.74
CA PHE A 528 -3.35 -2.65 14.96
C PHE A 528 -3.11 -2.06 16.36
N LEU A 529 -1.84 -2.06 16.76
CA LEU A 529 -1.34 -1.44 17.97
C LEU A 529 -0.24 -0.42 17.65
N LEU A 530 -0.22 0.69 18.39
CA LEU A 530 0.68 1.81 18.18
C LEU A 530 1.12 2.42 19.52
N PHE A 531 2.41 2.28 19.84
CA PHE A 531 3.02 2.78 21.07
C PHE A 531 4.24 3.66 20.80
N ASP A 532 4.51 4.55 21.76
CA ASP A 532 5.81 5.19 21.93
C ASP A 532 6.69 4.28 22.80
N CYS A 533 7.92 4.03 22.38
CA CYS A 533 8.91 3.21 23.07
C CYS A 533 9.71 3.98 24.13
N ARG A 534 9.53 5.30 24.26
CA ARG A 534 10.21 6.15 25.26
C ARG A 534 9.26 6.67 26.31
N GLU A 535 7.99 6.87 25.96
CA GLU A 535 6.95 7.38 26.84
C GLU A 535 5.82 6.36 26.95
N SER A 536 5.41 6.05 28.17
CA SER A 536 4.36 5.09 28.44
C SER A 536 3.00 5.53 27.90
N ARG A 537 2.08 4.57 27.92
CA ARG A 537 0.65 4.88 27.85
C ARG A 537 0.23 5.77 29.01
N ARG A 538 -0.94 6.39 28.84
CA ARG A 538 -1.53 7.33 29.80
C ARG A 538 -2.12 6.48 30.91
N SER A 539 -1.91 6.84 32.18
CA SER A 539 -2.59 6.20 33.32
C SER A 539 -4.11 6.25 33.17
N GLU A 540 -4.86 5.58 34.06
CA GLU A 540 -6.31 5.81 34.14
C GLU A 540 -6.57 7.31 34.34
N TRP A 541 -7.66 7.80 33.77
CA TRP A 541 -8.06 9.20 33.87
C TRP A 541 -8.88 9.41 35.12
N THR A 542 -8.36 10.21 36.05
CA THR A 542 -9.02 10.49 37.33
C THR A 542 -9.76 11.82 37.24
N SER A 543 -11.08 11.79 37.44
CA SER A 543 -11.94 12.98 37.50
C SER A 543 -11.85 13.67 38.86
N LEU A 544 -12.35 14.90 38.97
CA LEU A 544 -12.41 15.62 40.25
C LEU A 544 -13.29 14.94 41.32
N SER A 545 -14.23 14.06 40.94
CA SER A 545 -15.00 13.24 41.88
C SER A 545 -14.20 12.05 42.43
N GLY A 546 -13.00 11.81 41.90
CA GLY A 546 -12.15 10.66 42.23
C GLY A 546 -12.50 9.39 41.45
N GLU A 547 -13.43 9.47 40.50
CA GLU A 547 -13.73 8.36 39.59
C GLU A 547 -12.60 8.20 38.58
N SER A 548 -12.26 6.95 38.25
CA SER A 548 -11.20 6.63 37.29
C SER A 548 -11.78 5.88 36.10
N GLU A 549 -11.38 6.28 34.90
CA GLU A 549 -11.83 5.67 33.64
C GLU A 549 -10.68 5.41 32.67
N GLU A 550 -10.86 4.40 31.82
CA GLU A 550 -9.94 4.11 30.73
C GLU A 550 -10.31 4.95 29.51
N HIS A 551 -9.34 5.70 28.98
CA HIS A 551 -9.47 6.40 27.72
C HIS A 551 -8.21 6.18 26.90
N PHE A 552 -8.37 5.40 25.83
CA PHE A 552 -7.29 4.98 24.95
C PHE A 552 -7.25 5.83 23.70
N ARG A 553 -6.05 6.14 23.25
CA ARG A 553 -5.84 6.74 21.92
C ARG A 553 -5.88 5.63 20.87
N ILE A 554 -6.06 6.01 19.61
CA ILE A 554 -6.17 5.06 18.50
C ILE A 554 -4.99 4.07 18.48
N GLY A 555 -5.27 2.77 18.56
CA GLY A 555 -4.25 1.70 18.59
C GLY A 555 -3.51 1.51 19.94
N GLU A 556 -3.98 2.07 21.06
CA GLU A 556 -3.30 1.94 22.36
C GLU A 556 -3.83 0.78 23.23
N SER A 557 -4.94 0.16 22.84
CA SER A 557 -5.56 -0.96 23.54
C SER A 557 -5.74 -2.17 22.62
N LEU A 558 -5.71 -3.36 23.22
CA LEU A 558 -6.10 -4.58 22.53
C LEU A 558 -7.59 -4.49 22.21
N PRO A 559 -7.97 -4.62 20.93
CA PRO A 559 -9.38 -4.61 20.56
C PRO A 559 -10.11 -5.83 21.13
N VAL A 560 -11.42 -5.70 21.31
CA VAL A 560 -12.27 -6.76 21.83
C VAL A 560 -12.80 -7.60 20.67
N GLU A 561 -12.72 -8.92 20.80
CA GLU A 561 -13.40 -9.84 19.88
C GLU A 561 -14.92 -9.68 20.03
N THR A 562 -15.61 -9.47 18.91
CA THR A 562 -17.08 -9.44 18.88
C THR A 562 -17.63 -10.75 18.33
N ASP A 563 -18.89 -11.07 18.65
CA ASP A 563 -19.60 -12.23 18.08
C ASP A 563 -19.63 -12.22 16.54
N GLU A 564 -19.59 -11.02 15.94
CA GLU A 564 -19.53 -10.86 14.49
C GLU A 564 -18.17 -11.30 13.93
N ILE A 565 -17.08 -10.83 14.54
CA ILE A 565 -15.70 -11.23 14.19
C ILE A 565 -15.55 -12.74 14.35
N ALA A 566 -15.94 -13.30 15.49
CA ALA A 566 -15.82 -14.73 15.76
C ALA A 566 -16.57 -15.59 14.72
N ARG A 567 -17.77 -15.15 14.29
CA ARG A 567 -18.53 -15.81 13.21
C ARG A 567 -17.86 -15.67 11.85
N ALA A 568 -17.35 -14.48 11.51
CA ALA A 568 -16.66 -14.22 10.26
C ALA A 568 -15.38 -15.08 10.14
N GLU A 569 -14.58 -15.17 11.20
CA GLU A 569 -13.41 -16.04 11.26
C GLU A 569 -13.76 -17.52 11.16
N ALA A 570 -14.82 -17.95 11.86
CA ALA A 570 -15.31 -19.32 11.75
C ALA A 570 -15.75 -19.66 10.32
N ARG A 571 -16.32 -18.71 9.59
CA ARG A 571 -16.67 -18.88 8.18
C ARG A 571 -15.45 -18.84 7.27
N ALA A 572 -14.53 -17.90 7.46
CA ALA A 572 -13.32 -17.77 6.65
C ALA A 572 -12.47 -19.05 6.71
N ARG A 573 -12.33 -19.66 7.90
CA ARG A 573 -11.66 -20.96 8.09
C ARG A 573 -12.27 -22.13 7.30
N GLN A 574 -13.52 -22.01 6.84
CA GLN A 574 -14.22 -23.03 6.06
C GLN A 574 -14.14 -22.79 4.55
N CYS A 575 -13.69 -21.62 4.10
CA CYS A 575 -13.58 -21.30 2.68
C CYS A 575 -12.36 -21.99 2.07
N SER A 576 -12.58 -22.75 0.99
CA SER A 576 -11.49 -23.26 0.15
C SER A 576 -10.86 -22.12 -0.69
N PRO A 577 -9.73 -22.37 -1.40
CA PRO A 577 -9.15 -21.40 -2.33
C PRO A 577 -10.06 -20.95 -3.49
N VAL A 578 -11.23 -21.59 -3.66
CA VAL A 578 -12.22 -21.21 -4.67
C VAL A 578 -13.51 -20.62 -4.07
N GLU A 579 -13.47 -20.26 -2.80
CA GLU A 579 -14.59 -19.71 -2.06
C GLU A 579 -14.19 -18.46 -1.27
N ASP A 580 -15.16 -17.61 -1.04
CA ASP A 580 -15.12 -16.44 -0.17
C ASP A 580 -16.38 -16.35 0.71
N LEU A 581 -16.50 -15.30 1.51
CA LEU A 581 -17.67 -15.16 2.40
C LEU A 581 -18.98 -14.98 1.64
N ALA A 582 -18.93 -14.58 0.35
CA ALA A 582 -20.08 -14.49 -0.54
C ALA A 582 -20.45 -15.83 -1.17
N SER A 583 -19.56 -16.82 -1.13
CA SER A 583 -19.79 -18.13 -1.73
C SER A 583 -20.86 -18.92 -0.95
N PRO A 584 -21.78 -19.63 -1.64
CA PRO A 584 -22.87 -20.37 -1.02
C PRO A 584 -22.36 -21.56 -0.20
N GLN A 585 -22.77 -21.64 1.07
CA GLN A 585 -22.39 -22.75 1.95
C GLN A 585 -23.03 -24.06 1.52
N VAL A 586 -22.24 -25.14 1.51
CA VAL A 586 -22.73 -26.50 1.31
C VAL A 586 -23.24 -27.07 2.63
N ALA A 587 -24.54 -26.92 2.88
CA ALA A 587 -25.20 -27.39 4.09
C ALA A 587 -25.06 -28.91 4.29
N LYS A 588 -25.01 -29.37 5.55
CA LYS A 588 -24.86 -30.81 5.87
C LYS A 588 -26.03 -31.67 5.38
N ASN A 589 -27.21 -31.08 5.25
CA ASN A 589 -28.44 -31.73 4.79
C ASN A 589 -28.73 -31.50 3.30
N ASP A 590 -27.82 -30.87 2.55
CA ASP A 590 -27.97 -30.68 1.11
C ASP A 590 -27.90 -32.06 0.40
N PRO A 591 -28.93 -32.48 -0.37
CA PRO A 591 -28.96 -33.77 -1.04
C PRO A 591 -27.82 -33.94 -2.06
N TRP A 592 -27.24 -32.84 -2.52
CA TRP A 592 -26.11 -32.80 -3.46
C TRP A 592 -24.80 -32.40 -2.80
N ALA A 593 -24.72 -32.40 -1.47
CA ALA A 593 -23.53 -31.97 -0.72
C ALA A 593 -22.25 -32.69 -1.17
N ARG A 594 -22.35 -33.97 -1.51
CA ARG A 594 -21.23 -34.77 -1.99
C ARG A 594 -20.70 -34.23 -3.32
N GLN A 595 -21.57 -34.08 -4.31
CA GLN A 595 -21.23 -33.61 -5.65
C GLN A 595 -20.65 -32.19 -5.61
N LYS A 596 -21.26 -31.29 -4.82
CA LYS A 596 -20.76 -29.93 -4.62
C LYS A 596 -19.34 -29.92 -4.06
N ARG A 597 -19.06 -30.72 -3.03
CA ARG A 597 -17.72 -30.81 -2.42
C ARG A 597 -16.69 -31.41 -3.37
N GLU A 598 -17.04 -32.48 -4.06
CA GLU A 598 -16.15 -33.10 -5.06
C GLU A 598 -15.83 -32.13 -6.21
N VAL A 599 -16.80 -31.30 -6.65
CA VAL A 599 -16.56 -30.25 -7.65
C VAL A 599 -15.73 -29.09 -7.11
N ILE A 600 -15.96 -28.64 -5.86
CA ILE A 600 -15.09 -27.65 -5.19
C ILE A 600 -13.64 -28.15 -5.20
N GLU A 601 -13.39 -29.38 -4.75
CA GLU A 601 -12.06 -29.99 -4.76
C GLU A 601 -11.46 -30.07 -6.18
N THR A 602 -12.29 -30.39 -7.18
CA THR A 602 -11.89 -30.43 -8.59
C THR A 602 -11.51 -29.02 -9.10
N MET A 603 -12.26 -27.98 -8.72
CA MET A 603 -11.96 -26.59 -9.07
C MET A 603 -10.67 -26.10 -8.41
N VAL A 604 -10.43 -26.45 -7.14
CA VAL A 604 -9.15 -26.18 -6.45
C VAL A 604 -7.99 -26.87 -7.19
N GLY A 605 -8.18 -28.12 -7.61
CA GLY A 605 -7.20 -28.86 -8.39
C GLY A 605 -6.91 -28.21 -9.75
N TRP A 606 -7.96 -27.72 -10.43
CA TRP A 606 -7.83 -27.02 -11.71
C TRP A 606 -7.10 -25.67 -11.56
N LYS A 607 -7.48 -24.86 -10.56
CA LYS A 607 -6.75 -23.62 -10.20
C LYS A 607 -5.26 -23.89 -10.01
N SER A 608 -4.92 -24.84 -9.15
CA SER A 608 -3.53 -25.22 -8.90
C SER A 608 -2.79 -25.74 -10.14
N ALA A 609 -3.48 -26.37 -11.10
CA ALA A 609 -2.87 -26.82 -12.36
C ALA A 609 -2.58 -25.67 -13.32
N VAL A 610 -3.46 -24.67 -13.38
CA VAL A 610 -3.25 -23.44 -14.15
C VAL A 610 -2.07 -22.66 -13.58
N GLU A 611 -2.02 -22.50 -12.26
CA GLU A 611 -0.96 -21.78 -11.54
C GLU A 611 0.40 -22.48 -11.62
N SER A 612 0.44 -23.80 -11.82
CA SER A 612 1.68 -24.55 -12.06
C SER A 612 2.17 -24.52 -13.51
N GLU A 613 1.45 -23.86 -14.42
CA GLU A 613 1.77 -23.78 -15.85
C GLU A 613 1.92 -25.17 -16.52
N GLU A 614 1.24 -26.21 -16.03
CA GLU A 614 1.41 -27.58 -16.55
C GLU A 614 0.27 -27.98 -17.48
N ILE A 615 0.46 -27.82 -18.80
CA ILE A 615 -0.60 -28.08 -19.81
C ILE A 615 -1.22 -29.47 -19.66
N SER A 616 -0.43 -30.52 -19.46
CA SER A 616 -0.93 -31.89 -19.28
C SER A 616 -1.83 -32.01 -18.06
N ARG A 617 -1.49 -31.32 -16.96
CA ARG A 617 -2.27 -31.31 -15.72
C ARG A 617 -3.55 -30.50 -15.90
N ILE A 618 -3.50 -29.35 -16.56
CA ILE A 618 -4.68 -28.53 -16.88
C ILE A 618 -5.65 -29.34 -17.76
N MET A 619 -5.14 -29.93 -18.85
CA MET A 619 -5.96 -30.70 -19.81
C MET A 619 -6.50 -32.01 -19.24
N ALA A 620 -6.00 -32.49 -18.09
CA ALA A 620 -6.58 -33.62 -17.37
C ALA A 620 -7.92 -33.27 -16.70
N PHE A 621 -8.23 -31.99 -16.48
CA PHE A 621 -9.53 -31.54 -15.96
C PHE A 621 -10.58 -31.35 -17.04
N TYR A 622 -10.19 -31.24 -18.32
CA TYR A 622 -11.13 -31.08 -19.44
C TYR A 622 -11.64 -32.44 -19.91
N ALA A 623 -12.93 -32.51 -20.24
CA ALA A 623 -13.52 -33.70 -20.87
C ALA A 623 -13.02 -33.87 -22.32
N GLU A 624 -12.92 -35.11 -22.79
CA GLU A 624 -12.45 -35.41 -24.17
C GLU A 624 -13.35 -34.79 -25.25
N ASP A 625 -14.64 -34.66 -24.98
CA ASP A 625 -15.67 -34.06 -25.81
C ASP A 625 -16.02 -32.62 -25.38
N TYR A 626 -15.16 -31.94 -24.61
CA TYR A 626 -15.36 -30.55 -24.23
C TYR A 626 -15.62 -29.68 -25.47
N ARG A 627 -16.70 -28.88 -25.39
CA ARG A 627 -17.13 -28.03 -26.50
C ARG A 627 -17.88 -26.80 -26.02
N GLU A 628 -17.46 -25.63 -26.50
CA GLU A 628 -18.10 -24.35 -26.24
C GLU A 628 -19.15 -24.00 -27.30
N ALA A 629 -20.02 -23.03 -27.00
CA ALA A 629 -21.13 -22.65 -27.87
C ALA A 629 -20.70 -22.12 -29.25
N ASP A 630 -19.51 -21.52 -29.34
CA ASP A 630 -18.92 -21.02 -30.59
C ASP A 630 -18.09 -22.09 -31.35
N GLY A 631 -18.11 -23.34 -30.87
CA GLY A 631 -17.49 -24.48 -31.53
C GLY A 631 -16.06 -24.79 -31.08
N ARG A 632 -15.49 -24.01 -30.16
CA ARG A 632 -14.16 -24.29 -29.61
C ARG A 632 -14.13 -25.58 -28.81
N THR A 633 -12.99 -26.27 -28.89
CA THR A 633 -12.80 -27.61 -28.35
C THR A 633 -11.66 -27.65 -27.32
N ARG A 634 -11.46 -28.81 -26.70
CA ARG A 634 -10.34 -29.06 -25.77
C ARG A 634 -9.00 -28.68 -26.39
N GLU A 635 -8.78 -29.00 -27.66
CA GLU A 635 -7.55 -28.68 -28.40
C GLU A 635 -7.37 -27.16 -28.55
N THR A 636 -8.46 -26.42 -28.73
CA THR A 636 -8.39 -24.95 -28.87
C THR A 636 -7.93 -24.31 -27.55
N VAL A 637 -8.44 -24.81 -26.42
CA VAL A 637 -8.03 -24.33 -25.09
C VAL A 637 -6.58 -24.71 -24.80
N GLU A 638 -6.15 -25.92 -25.16
CA GLU A 638 -4.75 -26.33 -25.04
C GLU A 638 -3.81 -25.38 -25.79
N VAL A 639 -4.15 -25.04 -27.04
CA VAL A 639 -3.39 -24.09 -27.85
C VAL A 639 -3.36 -22.72 -27.18
N ALA A 640 -4.47 -22.23 -26.62
CA ALA A 640 -4.50 -20.94 -25.94
C ALA A 640 -3.53 -20.90 -24.75
N PHE A 641 -3.56 -21.89 -23.85
CA PHE A 641 -2.62 -21.95 -22.72
C PHE A 641 -1.16 -22.11 -23.16
N ARG A 642 -0.89 -22.89 -24.22
CA ARG A 642 0.48 -23.04 -24.78
C ARG A 642 1.03 -21.73 -25.35
N ASN A 643 0.18 -20.85 -25.88
CA ASN A 643 0.58 -19.53 -26.35
C ASN A 643 0.63 -18.48 -25.22
N LEU A 644 0.02 -18.78 -24.07
CA LEU A 644 0.00 -17.91 -22.91
C LEU A 644 1.28 -18.04 -22.08
N PHE A 645 1.66 -19.26 -21.69
CA PHE A 645 2.75 -19.46 -20.73
C PHE A 645 4.13 -19.40 -21.38
N ARG A 646 5.01 -18.60 -20.79
CA ARG A 646 6.38 -18.32 -21.25
C ARG A 646 7.14 -19.61 -21.53
N ARG A 647 7.11 -20.58 -20.62
CA ARG A 647 7.84 -21.87 -20.75
C ARG A 647 7.56 -22.66 -22.04
N TYR A 648 6.43 -22.43 -22.71
CA TYR A 648 6.08 -23.13 -23.97
C TYR A 648 6.33 -22.29 -25.22
N VAL A 649 6.57 -20.98 -25.07
CA VAL A 649 6.87 -20.08 -26.19
C VAL A 649 8.36 -19.72 -26.27
N MET A 650 9.11 -19.79 -25.18
CA MET A 650 10.52 -19.36 -25.10
C MET A 650 11.41 -19.93 -26.21
N ASP A 651 11.41 -21.24 -26.43
CA ASP A 651 12.25 -21.90 -27.45
C ASP A 651 11.98 -21.38 -28.88
N ARG A 652 10.81 -20.79 -29.12
CA ARG A 652 10.43 -20.23 -30.43
C ARG A 652 10.80 -18.76 -30.59
N PHE A 653 11.03 -18.05 -29.49
CA PHE A 653 11.29 -16.62 -29.48
C PHE A 653 12.71 -16.25 -29.05
N GLU A 654 13.61 -17.22 -28.83
CA GLU A 654 15.01 -16.99 -28.44
C GLU A 654 15.74 -15.93 -29.31
N PRO A 655 15.62 -15.91 -30.65
CA PRO A 655 16.24 -14.84 -31.46
C PRO A 655 15.67 -13.45 -31.19
N PHE A 656 14.38 -13.35 -30.83
CA PHE A 656 13.73 -12.08 -30.50
C PHE A 656 14.17 -11.57 -29.12
N ILE A 657 14.54 -12.46 -28.19
CA ILE A 657 15.09 -12.06 -26.88
C ILE A 657 16.46 -11.41 -27.07
N GLU A 658 17.30 -11.99 -27.92
CA GLU A 658 18.63 -11.45 -28.18
C GLU A 658 18.59 -10.08 -28.87
N GLU A 659 17.65 -9.88 -29.79
CA GLU A 659 17.53 -8.65 -30.58
C GLU A 659 16.67 -7.57 -29.89
N TRP A 660 15.55 -7.95 -29.26
CA TRP A 660 14.53 -7.02 -28.74
C TRP A 660 14.38 -7.06 -27.22
N GLY A 661 15.03 -8.02 -26.54
CA GLY A 661 14.99 -8.16 -25.08
C GLY A 661 13.68 -8.71 -24.51
N ALA A 662 12.65 -8.98 -25.32
CA ALA A 662 11.29 -9.28 -24.84
C ALA A 662 10.71 -10.60 -25.39
N VAL A 663 9.84 -11.27 -24.60
CA VAL A 663 8.98 -12.36 -25.08
C VAL A 663 7.53 -12.12 -24.66
N PRO A 664 6.56 -12.26 -25.58
CA PRO A 664 5.14 -12.23 -25.24
C PRO A 664 4.73 -13.55 -24.56
N GLY A 665 5.03 -13.73 -23.27
CA GLY A 665 4.67 -14.92 -22.52
C GLY A 665 4.62 -14.69 -21.01
N TRP A 666 3.66 -15.31 -20.36
CA TRP A 666 3.36 -15.15 -18.93
C TRP A 666 4.17 -16.09 -18.06
N GLN A 667 4.58 -15.62 -16.88
CA GLN A 667 5.12 -16.46 -15.80
C GLN A 667 4.40 -16.22 -14.49
N PHE A 668 4.40 -17.26 -13.66
CA PHE A 668 3.81 -17.25 -12.32
C PHE A 668 2.33 -16.83 -12.34
N PRO A 669 1.48 -17.45 -13.17
CA PRO A 669 0.08 -17.06 -13.25
C PRO A 669 -0.62 -17.26 -11.90
N ALA A 670 -1.53 -16.34 -11.58
CA ALA A 670 -2.45 -16.44 -10.45
C ALA A 670 -3.89 -16.45 -10.98
N LEU A 671 -4.69 -17.36 -10.45
CA LEU A 671 -6.09 -17.55 -10.86
C LEU A 671 -7.01 -17.32 -9.67
N ARG A 672 -7.73 -16.20 -9.67
CA ARG A 672 -8.87 -16.00 -8.78
C ARG A 672 -10.06 -16.73 -9.37
N LEU A 673 -10.62 -17.67 -8.63
CA LEU A 673 -11.77 -18.47 -9.05
C LEU A 673 -12.74 -18.56 -7.87
N LEU A 674 -13.89 -17.89 -7.92
CA LEU A 674 -14.78 -17.76 -6.75
C LEU A 674 -16.20 -18.23 -7.08
N ILE A 675 -16.69 -19.22 -6.36
CA ILE A 675 -18.05 -19.74 -6.55
C ILE A 675 -19.08 -18.67 -6.15
N ARG A 676 -20.11 -18.48 -6.98
CA ARG A 676 -21.23 -17.56 -6.71
C ARG A 676 -22.55 -18.27 -6.62
N GLU A 677 -22.78 -19.24 -7.48
CA GLU A 677 -24.06 -19.95 -7.53
C GLU A 677 -23.89 -21.38 -8.02
N TRP A 678 -24.75 -22.27 -7.51
CA TRP A 678 -24.90 -23.62 -8.02
C TRP A 678 -26.07 -23.68 -9.00
N GLY A 679 -25.81 -24.12 -10.22
CA GLY A 679 -26.82 -24.28 -11.27
C GLY A 679 -27.49 -25.67 -11.23
N GLU A 680 -27.70 -26.29 -12.39
CA GLU A 680 -28.25 -27.65 -12.45
C GLU A 680 -27.30 -28.67 -11.81
N ILE A 681 -27.85 -29.55 -10.96
CA ILE A 681 -27.08 -30.62 -10.30
C ILE A 681 -27.79 -31.96 -10.43
N SER A 682 -27.03 -32.96 -10.83
CA SER A 682 -27.42 -34.37 -10.87
C SER A 682 -26.27 -35.26 -10.40
N SER A 683 -26.46 -36.58 -10.46
CA SER A 683 -25.39 -37.54 -10.19
C SER A 683 -24.28 -37.54 -11.25
N GLN A 684 -24.51 -36.94 -12.43
CA GLN A 684 -23.57 -36.95 -13.56
C GLN A 684 -23.19 -35.57 -14.07
N ALA A 685 -23.85 -34.51 -13.63
CA ALA A 685 -23.61 -33.14 -14.08
C ALA A 685 -23.73 -32.16 -12.91
N VAL A 686 -22.87 -31.16 -12.87
CA VAL A 686 -22.90 -30.05 -11.92
C VAL A 686 -22.56 -28.77 -12.67
N GLU A 687 -23.43 -27.79 -12.63
CA GLU A 687 -23.14 -26.44 -13.09
C GLU A 687 -22.80 -25.53 -11.92
N VAL A 688 -21.79 -24.69 -12.12
CA VAL A 688 -21.38 -23.68 -11.14
C VAL A 688 -21.12 -22.36 -11.85
N SER A 689 -21.75 -21.30 -11.38
CA SER A 689 -21.40 -19.93 -11.76
C SER A 689 -20.28 -19.47 -10.84
N ALA A 690 -19.17 -19.04 -11.44
CA ALA A 690 -17.98 -18.61 -10.73
C ALA A 690 -17.41 -17.33 -11.33
N ILE A 691 -16.81 -16.48 -10.52
CA ILE A 691 -15.98 -15.37 -11.00
C ILE A 691 -14.61 -15.92 -11.28
N ALA A 692 -14.05 -15.62 -12.46
CA ALA A 692 -12.73 -16.08 -12.85
C ALA A 692 -11.89 -14.93 -13.39
N HIS A 693 -10.72 -14.71 -12.77
CA HIS A 693 -9.69 -13.79 -13.23
C HIS A 693 -8.34 -14.48 -13.23
N LEU A 694 -7.68 -14.47 -14.39
CA LEU A 694 -6.33 -14.98 -14.57
C LEU A 694 -5.41 -13.82 -14.93
N TRP A 695 -4.32 -13.69 -14.19
CA TRP A 695 -3.27 -12.70 -14.49
C TRP A 695 -1.89 -13.32 -14.25
N ALA A 696 -0.87 -12.70 -14.83
CA ALA A 696 0.51 -13.11 -14.65
C ALA A 696 1.47 -11.97 -15.03
N GLY A 697 2.74 -12.13 -14.67
CA GLY A 697 3.78 -11.18 -15.08
C GLY A 697 4.18 -11.37 -16.55
N GLY A 698 4.32 -10.27 -17.28
CA GLY A 698 4.87 -10.24 -18.65
C GLY A 698 6.33 -9.79 -18.76
N GLY A 699 7.01 -9.52 -17.63
CA GLY A 699 8.37 -8.99 -17.59
C GLY A 699 8.44 -7.46 -17.62
N PRO A 700 9.66 -6.87 -17.51
CA PRO A 700 9.92 -5.44 -17.58
C PRO A 700 9.79 -4.82 -18.98
N GLU A 701 9.59 -5.64 -20.01
CA GLU A 701 9.45 -5.17 -21.40
C GLU A 701 8.03 -4.73 -21.77
N LEU A 702 7.04 -5.02 -20.92
CA LEU A 702 5.67 -4.56 -21.09
C LEU A 702 5.43 -3.29 -20.27
N GLU A 703 4.55 -2.40 -20.74
CA GLU A 703 4.20 -1.24 -19.93
C GLU A 703 3.52 -1.71 -18.63
N PRO A 704 3.69 -1.00 -17.50
CA PRO A 704 3.18 -1.44 -16.20
C PRO A 704 1.65 -1.56 -16.13
N SER A 705 0.91 -0.90 -17.04
CA SER A 705 -0.53 -1.09 -17.24
C SER A 705 -0.92 -2.48 -17.76
N ASP A 706 0.06 -3.28 -18.18
CA ASP A 706 -0.14 -4.47 -19.01
C ASP A 706 -0.14 -5.79 -18.24
N MET A 707 -0.42 -5.76 -16.92
CA MET A 707 -0.95 -6.97 -16.30
C MET A 707 -2.33 -7.25 -16.89
N ILE A 708 -2.33 -8.05 -17.95
CA ILE A 708 -3.54 -8.43 -18.65
C ILE A 708 -4.33 -9.37 -17.73
N ILE A 709 -5.48 -8.91 -17.28
CA ILE A 709 -6.46 -9.73 -16.56
C ILE A 709 -7.40 -10.38 -17.59
N ILE A 710 -7.50 -11.71 -17.56
CA ILE A 710 -8.40 -12.50 -18.42
C ILE A 710 -9.60 -12.95 -17.57
N PRO A 711 -10.85 -12.85 -18.07
CA PRO A 711 -11.19 -12.52 -19.44
C PRO A 711 -11.21 -11.00 -19.73
N PHE A 712 -10.45 -10.57 -20.72
CA PHE A 712 -10.31 -9.16 -21.07
C PHE A 712 -11.58 -8.64 -21.76
N GLY A 713 -12.10 -7.48 -21.32
CA GLY A 713 -13.24 -6.81 -21.97
C GLY A 713 -14.53 -7.66 -22.02
N ARG A 714 -14.62 -8.70 -21.19
CA ARG A 714 -15.75 -9.64 -21.10
C ARG A 714 -16.15 -9.80 -19.62
N PRO A 715 -17.38 -10.25 -19.34
CA PRO A 715 -17.79 -10.53 -17.95
C PRO A 715 -16.87 -11.58 -17.31
N SER A 716 -16.45 -11.32 -16.06
CA SER A 716 -15.67 -12.26 -15.26
C SER A 716 -16.49 -13.41 -14.68
N LEU A 717 -17.82 -13.25 -14.63
CA LEU A 717 -18.75 -14.31 -14.26
C LEU A 717 -18.87 -15.34 -15.40
N ILE A 718 -18.46 -16.57 -15.11
CA ILE A 718 -18.49 -17.71 -16.01
C ILE A 718 -19.34 -18.84 -15.41
N THR A 719 -20.13 -19.50 -16.25
CA THR A 719 -20.78 -20.77 -15.91
C THR A 719 -19.86 -21.91 -16.36
N MET A 720 -19.40 -22.71 -15.41
CA MET A 720 -18.59 -23.90 -15.62
C MET A 720 -19.48 -25.14 -15.45
N ALA A 721 -19.65 -25.92 -16.52
CA ALA A 721 -20.39 -27.18 -16.45
C ALA A 721 -19.42 -28.35 -16.28
N TRP A 722 -19.57 -29.10 -15.21
CA TRP A 722 -18.79 -30.28 -14.87
C TRP A 722 -19.60 -31.54 -15.11
N LYS A 723 -18.98 -32.59 -15.61
CA LYS A 723 -19.59 -33.91 -15.76
C LYS A 723 -18.78 -35.01 -15.13
N TRP A 724 -19.46 -36.02 -14.60
CA TRP A 724 -18.82 -37.18 -14.01
C TRP A 724 -18.35 -38.15 -15.11
N THR A 725 -17.11 -38.60 -15.01
CA THR A 725 -16.51 -39.62 -15.88
C THR A 725 -15.90 -40.74 -15.04
N SER A 726 -15.40 -41.81 -15.67
CA SER A 726 -14.63 -42.84 -14.97
C SER A 726 -13.37 -42.30 -14.27
N GLY A 727 -12.85 -41.14 -14.72
CA GLY A 727 -11.71 -40.44 -14.16
C GLY A 727 -12.07 -39.26 -13.25
N GLY A 728 -13.31 -39.21 -12.72
CA GLY A 728 -13.80 -38.13 -11.85
C GLY A 728 -14.54 -37.02 -12.59
N TRP A 729 -14.79 -35.89 -11.91
CA TRP A 729 -15.40 -34.69 -12.49
C TRP A 729 -14.48 -34.05 -13.55
N LYS A 730 -15.05 -33.72 -14.71
CA LYS A 730 -14.37 -33.07 -15.84
C LYS A 730 -15.16 -31.87 -16.33
N LEU A 731 -14.46 -30.81 -16.69
CA LEU A 731 -15.04 -29.61 -17.29
C LEU A 731 -15.54 -29.96 -18.70
N ALA A 732 -16.84 -29.76 -18.93
CA ALA A 732 -17.54 -30.06 -20.18
C ALA A 732 -17.72 -28.81 -21.06
N THR A 733 -17.97 -27.65 -20.45
CA THR A 733 -18.07 -26.36 -21.14
C THR A 733 -17.86 -25.19 -20.19
N THR A 734 -17.51 -24.02 -20.74
CA THR A 734 -17.44 -22.72 -20.06
C THR A 734 -18.22 -21.67 -20.85
N THR A 735 -19.12 -20.94 -20.18
CA THR A 735 -19.95 -19.90 -20.81
C THR A 735 -19.95 -18.59 -19.98
N PRO A 736 -19.43 -17.47 -20.50
CA PRO A 736 -18.65 -17.38 -21.72
C PRO A 736 -17.35 -18.20 -21.58
N PRO A 737 -16.65 -18.41 -22.69
CA PRO A 737 -15.40 -19.15 -22.67
C PRO A 737 -14.32 -18.52 -21.81
N PHE A 738 -13.64 -19.32 -21.00
CA PHE A 738 -12.65 -18.82 -20.04
C PHE A 738 -11.46 -18.15 -20.73
N LEU A 739 -10.77 -18.87 -21.62
CA LEU A 739 -9.59 -18.40 -22.33
C LEU A 739 -9.78 -18.56 -23.84
N GLN A 740 -9.50 -17.50 -24.60
CA GLN A 740 -9.47 -17.52 -26.06
C GLN A 740 -8.05 -17.33 -26.56
N VAL A 741 -7.74 -17.81 -27.76
CA VAL A 741 -6.43 -17.55 -28.38
C VAL A 741 -6.26 -16.05 -28.66
N GLU A 742 -7.36 -15.36 -28.94
CA GLU A 742 -7.49 -13.93 -29.17
C GLU A 742 -7.22 -13.08 -27.92
N ASP A 743 -7.29 -13.68 -26.73
CA ASP A 743 -6.93 -13.04 -25.46
C ASP A 743 -5.41 -13.06 -25.22
N THR A 744 -4.64 -13.83 -26.01
CA THR A 744 -3.19 -14.00 -25.77
C THR A 744 -2.38 -12.84 -26.32
N ALA A 745 -1.28 -12.54 -25.62
CA ALA A 745 -0.31 -11.50 -25.93
C ALA A 745 0.14 -11.48 -27.41
N VAL A 746 0.46 -12.65 -28.00
CA VAL A 746 0.93 -12.78 -29.40
C VAL A 746 -0.09 -12.22 -30.41
N PHE A 747 -1.39 -12.34 -30.12
CA PHE A 747 -2.45 -11.79 -30.99
C PHE A 747 -2.67 -10.29 -30.75
N ARG A 748 -2.36 -9.78 -29.56
CA ARG A 748 -2.58 -8.38 -29.16
C ARG A 748 -1.42 -7.46 -29.54
N PHE A 749 -0.16 -7.92 -29.48
CA PHE A 749 1.01 -7.15 -29.94
C PHE A 749 0.94 -6.74 -31.41
N ARG A 750 0.13 -7.41 -32.24
CA ARG A 750 -0.12 -7.01 -33.64
C ARG A 750 -1.15 -5.89 -33.81
N TYR A 751 -1.96 -5.60 -32.78
CA TYR A 751 -3.11 -4.68 -32.88
C TYR A 751 -2.92 -3.37 -32.10
N GLN A 752 -2.05 -3.33 -31.11
CA GLN A 752 -1.60 -2.08 -30.49
C GLN A 752 -0.33 -1.65 -31.21
N GLY A 753 -0.47 -0.73 -32.16
CA GLY A 753 0.59 -0.29 -33.06
C GLY A 753 1.74 0.42 -32.33
N TRP A 754 2.66 -0.38 -31.81
CA TRP A 754 4.03 -0.01 -31.48
C TRP A 754 4.92 -0.18 -32.71
#